data_AF-A0A328CCS7-F1
#
_entry.id   AF-A0A328CCS7-F1
#
_cell.length_a   1.000
_cell.length_b   1.000
_cell.length_c   1.000
_cell.angle_alpha   90.00
_cell.angle_beta   90.00
_cell.angle_gamma   90.00
#
_symmetry.space_group_name_H-M   'P 1'
#
loop_
_entity.id
_entity.type
_entity.pdbx_description
1 polymer ?
#
loop_
_entity_poly.entity_id
_entity_poly.type
_entity_poly.pdbx_seq_one_letter_code
_entity_poly.pdbx_strand_id
1 'polypeptide(L)'
;MMGRYSNKWLMLLAAGSLSLTLGCGESTVNVPGGDDPRDHEQPDIPGTSSLKHVEPCDPLQLSCARSLPVDGSTTLSVRLVDADGNPIRNAMIGFQLERESGAEGSSLSAANGITNADGIASTTVRTGSDPAVATGTLRVRASVGQEGVNTLDFNLGINAKDTASYIVKHTHGGTAILDTVNTSFLPADMTCAELEDEFAARGYVTGADFALNATVNADGSVNNLILNSVPNNQAYTIFSVAIRNVGARQVIAALGCTDNNPPVQSGVNSVVDVDLYDYIPSIAGIYKVTHTFNIVSGLPPAVADVLSLIGTLATSPAQFILGCPATQSYCPPGGTRGLLDFILDYAGDSLGSFAETLRDFQDSAALALALDFLDDAIEGFLPSWATDAQVIIDDVISMLEEFTVEGDIQIMEEPVIDIAAGQTQAVLHAENNVQRWNDIVLQWSRGCEGQAASCSEVLIRSFEVGEGGSAVYGNFGATMIGSTALKIEKHPLTLQYGSLILAVIEKVLLPRLFNDGGPVVDSLDAMLDRFVDCTALATEVNSDETSTFHRAVKQACEVMKTEAAGAVRDYVNDNLVADSEDNFRIGTPAGEPCELYQPDVYPPTPGSTQPALPFIQHLGKAEPELRCKWEAEFRFSTESSATVLDGTFHGSRSDSGN
;
A
#
# COMPACT_ATOMS: atom_id res chain seq x y z
N MET A 1 40.77 42.09 -50.78
CA MET A 1 41.31 41.35 -51.94
C MET A 1 40.14 40.54 -52.51
N MET A 2 39.37 41.07 -53.47
CA MET A 2 39.57 40.90 -54.94
C MET A 2 39.64 39.43 -55.34
N GLY A 3 38.81 38.82 -56.19
CA GLY A 3 37.68 39.23 -57.05
C GLY A 3 36.84 37.97 -57.35
N ARG A 4 35.53 38.00 -57.56
CA ARG A 4 34.74 38.34 -58.78
C ARG A 4 35.06 37.52 -60.04
N TYR A 5 33.96 37.27 -60.78
CA TYR A 5 33.74 36.66 -62.11
C TYR A 5 33.28 35.18 -62.08
N SER A 6 32.25 34.73 -62.81
CA SER A 6 31.22 35.38 -63.63
C SER A 6 30.31 34.31 -64.30
N ASN A 7 29.02 34.64 -64.43
CA ASN A 7 28.02 34.30 -65.48
C ASN A 7 27.76 32.83 -65.87
N LYS A 8 26.56 32.27 -65.70
CA LYS A 8 25.24 32.57 -66.32
C LYS A 8 25.16 32.36 -67.85
N TRP A 9 24.12 31.58 -68.23
CA TRP A 9 23.15 31.74 -69.33
C TRP A 9 23.22 30.87 -70.61
N LEU A 10 21.99 30.40 -70.98
CA LEU A 10 21.42 30.13 -72.32
C LEU A 10 21.96 28.90 -73.11
N MET A 11 21.21 28.10 -73.88
CA MET A 11 19.77 27.96 -74.22
C MET A 11 19.59 26.80 -75.25
N LEU A 12 18.50 26.05 -75.10
CA LEU A 12 17.47 25.67 -76.11
C LEU A 12 17.73 24.76 -77.36
N LEU A 13 16.70 23.90 -77.57
CA LEU A 13 16.10 23.39 -78.83
C LEU A 13 16.85 22.30 -79.61
N ALA A 14 16.23 21.32 -80.29
CA ALA A 14 14.85 20.82 -80.41
C ALA A 14 14.87 19.57 -81.31
N ALA A 15 13.72 18.90 -81.33
CA ALA A 15 13.16 18.08 -82.43
C ALA A 15 13.49 16.57 -82.46
N GLY A 16 12.42 15.78 -82.55
CA GLY A 16 12.50 14.37 -82.93
C GLY A 16 11.29 13.51 -82.56
N SER A 17 10.06 13.95 -82.87
CA SER A 17 8.88 13.09 -82.88
C SER A 17 8.93 12.10 -84.06
N LEU A 18 8.81 10.80 -83.82
CA LEU A 18 8.29 9.86 -84.83
C LEU A 18 7.67 8.63 -84.17
N SER A 19 6.35 8.54 -84.30
CA SER A 19 5.53 7.39 -83.98
C SER A 19 5.71 6.31 -85.03
N LEU A 20 5.89 5.05 -84.61
CA LEU A 20 5.53 3.87 -85.41
C LEU A 20 4.89 2.83 -84.49
N THR A 21 3.63 2.58 -84.76
CA THR A 21 2.81 1.47 -84.26
C THR A 21 3.14 0.19 -85.05
N LEU A 22 3.16 -0.96 -84.37
CA LEU A 22 2.57 -2.27 -84.74
C LEU A 22 3.41 -3.46 -84.23
N GLY A 23 2.73 -4.36 -83.52
CA GLY A 23 2.96 -5.81 -83.65
C GLY A 23 3.66 -6.53 -82.50
N CYS A 24 3.02 -6.63 -81.33
CA CYS A 24 3.26 -7.80 -80.46
C CYS A 24 2.25 -8.88 -80.86
N GLY A 25 2.77 -9.99 -81.38
CA GLY A 25 2.00 -11.19 -81.69
C GLY A 25 1.51 -11.88 -80.43
N GLU A 26 0.29 -12.38 -80.53
CA GLU A 26 -0.39 -13.22 -79.54
C GLU A 26 0.42 -14.47 -79.21
N SER A 27 0.54 -14.75 -77.92
CA SER A 27 0.61 -16.11 -77.40
C SER A 27 -0.45 -16.19 -76.31
N THR A 28 -1.57 -16.79 -76.67
CA THR A 28 -2.76 -16.95 -75.84
C THR A 28 -2.49 -17.96 -74.72
N VAL A 29 -2.49 -17.50 -73.48
CA VAL A 29 -2.74 -18.36 -72.32
C VAL A 29 -4.24 -18.27 -72.02
N ASN A 30 -4.91 -19.40 -72.16
CA ASN A 30 -6.32 -19.58 -71.87
C ASN A 30 -6.53 -19.47 -70.34
N VAL A 31 -7.09 -18.35 -69.88
CA VAL A 31 -7.65 -18.23 -68.53
C VAL A 31 -9.18 -18.25 -68.66
N PRO A 32 -9.88 -19.24 -68.06
CA PRO A 32 -11.33 -19.22 -67.98
C PRO A 32 -11.77 -18.03 -67.11
N GLY A 33 -12.77 -17.31 -67.61
CA GLY A 33 -13.19 -15.99 -67.16
C GLY A 33 -13.46 -15.78 -65.66
N GLY A 34 -13.28 -14.52 -65.26
CA GLY A 34 -13.83 -13.91 -64.06
C GLY A 34 -12.77 -13.52 -63.04
N ASP A 35 -12.10 -12.38 -63.27
CA ASP A 35 -11.80 -11.35 -62.25
C ASP A 35 -10.76 -10.37 -62.81
N ASP A 36 -11.10 -9.08 -62.80
CA ASP A 36 -10.19 -7.98 -63.11
C ASP A 36 -9.20 -7.83 -61.94
N PRO A 37 -7.87 -7.88 -62.15
CA PRO A 37 -6.88 -7.77 -61.06
C PRO A 37 -6.78 -6.38 -60.44
N ARG A 38 -7.61 -5.41 -60.86
CA ARG A 38 -7.57 -4.02 -60.42
C ARG A 38 -8.66 -3.64 -59.41
N ASP A 39 -9.56 -4.56 -59.07
CA ASP A 39 -10.64 -4.37 -58.10
C ASP A 39 -10.43 -5.30 -56.88
N HIS A 40 -9.25 -5.22 -56.25
CA HIS A 40 -9.03 -5.83 -54.95
C HIS A 40 -9.40 -4.82 -53.86
N GLU A 41 -10.70 -4.70 -53.57
CA GLU A 41 -11.12 -4.22 -52.25
C GLU A 41 -10.43 -5.12 -51.21
N GLN A 42 -9.65 -4.50 -50.34
CA GLN A 42 -9.02 -5.19 -49.22
C GLN A 42 -10.14 -5.90 -48.44
N PRO A 43 -10.02 -7.21 -48.15
CA PRO A 43 -11.03 -7.91 -47.37
C PRO A 43 -11.20 -7.18 -46.03
N ASP A 44 -12.44 -7.06 -45.56
CA ASP A 44 -12.71 -6.48 -44.24
C ASP A 44 -11.99 -7.33 -43.18
N ILE A 45 -11.09 -6.71 -42.41
CA ILE A 45 -10.26 -7.37 -41.42
C ILE A 45 -10.87 -7.04 -40.06
N PRO A 46 -11.50 -8.00 -39.37
CA PRO A 46 -12.04 -7.75 -38.04
C PRO A 46 -10.95 -7.26 -37.10
N GLY A 47 -11.24 -6.27 -36.25
CA GLY A 47 -10.29 -5.78 -35.23
C GLY A 47 -9.88 -6.85 -34.19
N THR A 48 -10.60 -7.97 -34.14
CA THR A 48 -10.28 -9.15 -33.31
C THR A 48 -9.35 -10.16 -34.00
N SER A 49 -8.85 -9.84 -35.20
CA SER A 49 -7.90 -10.70 -35.93
C SER A 49 -6.53 -10.71 -35.26
N SER A 50 -5.74 -11.75 -35.54
CA SER A 50 -4.37 -11.87 -35.03
C SER A 50 -3.39 -12.23 -36.15
N LEU A 51 -2.19 -11.63 -36.09
CA LEU A 51 -1.04 -12.08 -36.86
C LEU A 51 -0.26 -13.12 -36.04
N LYS A 52 0.15 -14.21 -36.70
CA LYS A 52 0.98 -15.27 -36.11
C LYS A 52 2.22 -15.53 -36.97
N HIS A 53 3.34 -15.85 -36.34
CA HIS A 53 4.49 -16.34 -37.07
C HIS A 53 4.21 -17.71 -37.72
N VAL A 54 4.98 -18.04 -38.76
CA VAL A 54 5.00 -19.37 -39.38
C VAL A 54 6.36 -20.01 -39.11
N GLU A 55 6.40 -21.34 -39.05
CA GLU A 55 7.61 -22.15 -38.86
C GLU A 55 8.78 -21.62 -39.73
N PRO A 56 10.00 -21.48 -39.19
CA PRO A 56 10.52 -22.04 -37.93
C PRO A 56 10.24 -21.25 -36.65
N CYS A 57 9.51 -20.14 -36.75
CA CYS A 57 9.17 -19.31 -35.59
C CYS A 57 7.91 -19.85 -34.89
N ASP A 58 7.83 -19.70 -33.56
CA ASP A 58 6.67 -20.11 -32.78
C ASP A 58 5.46 -19.20 -33.11
N PRO A 59 4.32 -19.75 -33.53
CA PRO A 59 3.13 -18.97 -33.87
C PRO A 59 2.49 -18.22 -32.68
N LEU A 60 2.86 -18.53 -31.43
CA LEU A 60 2.35 -17.87 -30.23
C LEU A 60 3.17 -16.66 -29.80
N GLN A 61 4.39 -16.49 -30.33
CA GLN A 61 5.24 -15.36 -29.97
C GLN A 61 4.97 -14.15 -30.88
N LEU A 62 5.04 -12.94 -30.31
CA LEU A 62 5.01 -11.69 -31.09
C LEU A 62 6.36 -11.32 -31.71
N SER A 63 7.44 -11.97 -31.25
CA SER A 63 8.79 -11.76 -31.76
C SER A 63 9.53 -13.06 -31.98
N CYS A 64 10.26 -13.12 -33.09
CA CYS A 64 11.11 -14.25 -33.44
C CYS A 64 12.55 -13.81 -33.73
N ALA A 65 13.52 -14.40 -33.03
CA ALA A 65 14.94 -14.18 -33.28
C ALA A 65 15.51 -15.23 -34.25
N ARG A 66 16.26 -14.78 -35.26
CA ARG A 66 17.00 -15.66 -36.17
C ARG A 66 18.39 -15.09 -36.47
N SER A 67 19.27 -15.93 -37.01
CA SER A 67 20.60 -15.53 -37.47
C SER A 67 20.74 -15.79 -38.96
N LEU A 68 21.47 -14.92 -39.65
CA LEU A 68 21.81 -15.02 -41.05
C LEU A 68 23.30 -14.77 -41.25
N PRO A 69 23.96 -15.51 -42.15
CA PRO A 69 25.30 -15.14 -42.57
C PRO A 69 25.26 -13.89 -43.46
N VAL A 70 26.36 -13.14 -43.50
CA VAL A 70 26.64 -12.16 -44.56
C VAL A 70 26.50 -12.83 -45.94
N ASP A 71 25.99 -12.09 -46.92
CA ASP A 71 25.59 -12.59 -48.25
C ASP A 71 24.52 -13.72 -48.21
N GLY A 72 23.80 -13.82 -47.09
CA GLY A 72 22.71 -14.77 -46.87
C GLY A 72 21.33 -14.23 -47.28
N SER A 73 20.35 -15.14 -47.31
CA SER A 73 18.94 -14.77 -47.44
C SER A 73 18.03 -15.74 -46.69
N THR A 74 16.88 -15.25 -46.26
CA THR A 74 15.81 -16.08 -45.69
C THR A 74 14.45 -15.53 -46.04
N THR A 75 13.49 -16.44 -46.16
CA THR A 75 12.07 -16.10 -46.21
C THR A 75 11.54 -15.90 -44.78
N LEU A 76 10.74 -14.86 -44.60
CA LEU A 76 9.95 -14.56 -43.41
C LEU A 76 8.48 -14.71 -43.79
N SER A 77 7.72 -15.40 -42.96
CA SER A 77 6.33 -15.75 -43.24
C SER A 77 5.46 -15.48 -42.02
N VAL A 78 4.30 -14.87 -42.23
CA VAL A 78 3.29 -14.61 -41.20
C VAL A 78 1.93 -15.09 -41.70
N ARG A 79 1.07 -15.50 -40.77
CA ARG A 79 -0.30 -15.93 -41.03
C ARG A 79 -1.27 -14.96 -40.36
N LEU A 80 -2.24 -14.45 -41.10
CA LEU A 80 -3.35 -13.66 -40.58
C LEU A 80 -4.57 -14.56 -40.36
N VAL A 81 -5.12 -14.56 -39.15
CA VAL A 81 -6.32 -15.32 -38.79
C VAL A 81 -7.36 -14.45 -38.10
N ASP A 82 -8.64 -14.81 -38.25
CA ASP A 82 -9.75 -14.19 -37.52
C ASP A 82 -9.83 -14.67 -36.05
N ALA A 83 -10.84 -14.20 -35.31
CA ALA A 83 -11.06 -14.55 -33.91
C ALA A 83 -11.34 -16.06 -33.69
N ASP A 84 -11.87 -16.74 -34.69
CA ASP A 84 -12.15 -18.18 -34.66
C ASP A 84 -10.94 -19.01 -35.13
N GLY A 85 -9.85 -18.35 -35.52
CA GLY A 85 -8.62 -18.96 -36.00
C GLY A 85 -8.64 -19.34 -37.49
N ASN A 86 -9.64 -18.91 -38.26
CA ASN A 86 -9.70 -19.16 -39.70
C ASN A 86 -8.75 -18.22 -40.46
N PRO A 87 -8.09 -18.70 -41.52
CA PRO A 87 -7.17 -17.88 -42.30
C PRO A 87 -7.90 -16.80 -43.11
N ILE A 88 -7.38 -15.57 -43.05
CA ILE A 88 -7.87 -14.43 -43.85
C ILE A 88 -7.04 -14.33 -45.13
N ARG A 89 -7.65 -14.65 -46.27
CA ARG A 89 -7.03 -14.61 -47.61
C ARG A 89 -7.09 -13.23 -48.26
N ASN A 90 -6.19 -12.96 -49.19
CA ASN A 90 -6.11 -11.73 -50.00
C ASN A 90 -5.96 -10.42 -49.18
N ALA A 91 -5.52 -10.50 -47.93
CA ALA A 91 -5.21 -9.35 -47.10
C ALA A 91 -3.77 -8.86 -47.38
N MET A 92 -3.56 -7.55 -47.36
CA MET A 92 -2.24 -6.97 -47.53
C MET A 92 -1.53 -6.87 -46.18
N ILE A 93 -0.35 -7.48 -46.08
CA ILE A 93 0.56 -7.37 -44.94
C ILE A 93 1.75 -6.49 -45.33
N GLY A 94 2.00 -5.44 -44.57
CA GLY A 94 3.18 -4.60 -44.69
C GLY A 94 4.37 -5.23 -43.97
N PHE A 95 5.55 -5.18 -44.61
CA PHE A 95 6.83 -5.56 -44.04
C PHE A 95 7.77 -4.36 -44.07
N GLN A 96 8.15 -3.89 -42.89
CA GLN A 96 9.06 -2.76 -42.72
C GLN A 96 10.40 -3.27 -42.20
N LEU A 97 11.48 -2.92 -42.88
CA LEU A 97 12.84 -3.25 -42.48
C LEU A 97 13.48 -2.06 -41.79
N GLU A 98 14.01 -2.30 -40.59
CA GLU A 98 14.67 -1.32 -39.74
C GLU A 98 16.07 -1.85 -39.38
N ARG A 99 17.10 -1.04 -39.60
CA ARG A 99 18.48 -1.39 -39.22
C ARG A 99 18.72 -0.81 -37.84
N GLU A 100 18.98 -1.67 -36.86
CA GLU A 100 19.22 -1.23 -35.48
C GLU A 100 20.70 -0.95 -35.25
N SER A 101 21.58 -1.80 -35.76
CA SER A 101 23.03 -1.59 -35.76
C SER A 101 23.68 -2.27 -36.98
N GLY A 102 24.57 -1.58 -37.68
CA GLY A 102 25.22 -2.13 -38.88
C GLY A 102 24.23 -2.62 -39.94
N ALA A 103 24.43 -3.85 -40.44
CA ALA A 103 23.54 -4.50 -41.40
C ALA A 103 23.37 -3.74 -42.73
N GLU A 104 24.40 -2.99 -43.16
CA GLU A 104 24.38 -2.24 -44.41
C GLU A 104 24.22 -3.18 -45.62
N GLY A 105 23.52 -2.69 -46.65
CA GLY A 105 23.19 -3.48 -47.83
C GLY A 105 22.02 -4.46 -47.67
N SER A 106 21.47 -4.62 -46.46
CA SER A 106 20.30 -5.46 -46.23
C SER A 106 19.04 -4.92 -46.92
N SER A 107 18.22 -5.78 -47.51
CA SER A 107 17.01 -5.40 -48.25
C SER A 107 15.89 -6.43 -48.15
N LEU A 108 14.65 -5.98 -48.36
CA LEU A 108 13.49 -6.83 -48.55
C LEU A 108 13.23 -7.04 -50.04
N SER A 109 12.80 -8.25 -50.42
CA SER A 109 12.33 -8.51 -51.78
C SER A 109 11.03 -7.76 -52.11
N ALA A 110 10.18 -7.54 -51.10
CA ALA A 110 8.96 -6.78 -51.20
C ALA A 110 8.60 -6.17 -49.83
N ALA A 111 8.11 -4.93 -49.84
CA ALA A 111 7.62 -4.24 -48.64
C ALA A 111 6.18 -4.61 -48.28
N ASN A 112 5.46 -5.30 -49.17
CA ASN A 112 4.10 -5.78 -48.94
C ASN A 112 3.97 -7.21 -49.46
N GLY A 113 3.19 -8.04 -48.76
CA GLY A 113 2.80 -9.38 -49.19
C GLY A 113 1.30 -9.56 -49.10
N ILE A 114 0.71 -10.31 -50.04
CA ILE A 114 -0.72 -10.65 -50.03
C ILE A 114 -0.88 -12.04 -49.42
N THR A 115 -1.83 -12.20 -48.49
CA THR A 115 -2.11 -13.50 -47.88
C THR A 115 -2.72 -14.48 -48.88
N ASN A 116 -2.23 -15.71 -48.90
CA ASN A 116 -2.75 -16.79 -49.74
C ASN A 116 -4.01 -17.45 -49.12
N ALA A 117 -4.45 -18.59 -49.67
CA ALA A 117 -5.61 -19.34 -49.18
C ALA A 117 -5.47 -19.82 -47.72
N ASP A 118 -4.23 -20.00 -47.24
CA ASP A 118 -3.91 -20.38 -45.86
C ASP A 118 -3.68 -19.16 -44.95
N GLY A 119 -3.99 -17.96 -45.45
CA GLY A 119 -3.80 -16.69 -44.73
C GLY A 119 -2.34 -16.27 -44.61
N ILE A 120 -1.42 -16.88 -45.39
CA ILE A 120 0.03 -16.66 -45.25
C ILE A 120 0.51 -15.59 -46.24
N ALA A 121 1.20 -14.58 -45.73
CA ALA A 121 2.00 -13.63 -46.50
C ALA A 121 3.48 -13.84 -46.21
N SER A 122 4.37 -13.55 -47.17
CA SER A 122 5.82 -13.76 -47.00
C SER A 122 6.66 -12.74 -47.74
N THR A 123 7.85 -12.47 -47.23
CA THR A 123 8.88 -11.66 -47.88
C THR A 123 10.25 -12.31 -47.69
N THR A 124 11.23 -11.98 -48.53
CA THR A 124 12.60 -12.47 -48.39
C THR A 124 13.52 -11.34 -47.97
N VAL A 125 14.24 -11.55 -46.87
CA VAL A 125 15.35 -10.68 -46.44
C VAL A 125 16.62 -11.16 -47.11
N ARG A 126 17.38 -10.23 -47.69
CA ARG A 126 18.74 -10.46 -48.18
C ARG A 126 19.70 -9.56 -47.41
N THR A 127 20.81 -10.12 -46.94
CA THR A 127 21.84 -9.36 -46.23
C THR A 127 22.86 -8.78 -47.21
N GLY A 128 23.59 -7.73 -46.82
CA GLY A 128 24.71 -7.21 -47.62
C GLY A 128 25.83 -8.24 -47.80
N SER A 129 26.72 -8.01 -48.77
CA SER A 129 27.82 -8.91 -49.11
C SER A 129 29.18 -8.51 -48.54
N ASP A 130 29.34 -7.27 -48.08
CA ASP A 130 30.58 -6.78 -47.44
C ASP A 130 30.55 -7.07 -45.93
N PRO A 131 31.36 -8.00 -45.40
CA PRO A 131 31.34 -8.35 -43.99
C PRO A 131 31.69 -7.20 -43.05
N ALA A 132 32.40 -6.17 -43.51
CA ALA A 132 32.81 -5.05 -42.65
C ALA A 132 31.64 -4.14 -42.25
N VAL A 133 30.57 -4.11 -43.06
CA VAL A 133 29.41 -3.23 -42.86
C VAL A 133 28.08 -3.99 -42.81
N ALA A 134 28.03 -5.21 -43.35
CA ALA A 134 26.82 -6.04 -43.38
C ALA A 134 26.59 -6.82 -42.08
N THR A 135 27.59 -6.96 -41.20
CA THR A 135 27.37 -7.51 -39.85
C THR A 135 26.57 -6.53 -39.01
N GLY A 136 25.61 -7.03 -38.23
CA GLY A 136 24.74 -6.16 -37.44
C GLY A 136 23.46 -6.83 -36.97
N THR A 137 22.51 -6.01 -36.53
CA THR A 137 21.16 -6.42 -36.16
C THR A 137 20.12 -5.70 -37.00
N LEU A 138 19.10 -6.43 -37.41
CA LEU A 138 18.04 -5.97 -38.28
C LEU A 138 16.69 -6.41 -37.73
N ARG A 139 15.72 -5.50 -37.68
CA ARG A 139 14.33 -5.80 -37.32
C ARG A 139 13.46 -5.73 -38.57
N VAL A 140 12.63 -6.75 -38.79
CA VAL A 140 11.56 -6.71 -39.80
C VAL A 140 10.22 -6.77 -39.09
N ARG A 141 9.46 -5.68 -39.16
CA ARG A 141 8.12 -5.57 -38.60
C ARG A 141 7.08 -5.94 -39.64
N ALA A 142 6.23 -6.92 -39.33
CA ALA A 142 5.06 -7.27 -40.09
C ALA A 142 3.82 -6.64 -39.44
N SER A 143 3.03 -5.92 -40.23
CA SER A 143 1.82 -5.24 -39.76
C SER A 143 0.69 -5.32 -40.78
N VAL A 144 -0.53 -5.13 -40.30
CA VAL A 144 -1.73 -4.97 -41.12
C VAL A 144 -2.38 -3.64 -40.76
N GLY A 145 -2.94 -2.95 -41.74
CA GLY A 145 -3.54 -1.62 -41.55
C GLY A 145 -4.89 -1.63 -40.82
N GLN A 146 -5.02 -2.45 -39.77
CA GLN A 146 -6.24 -2.63 -38.99
C GLN A 146 -5.96 -2.36 -37.51
N GLU A 147 -6.77 -1.49 -36.90
CA GLU A 147 -6.69 -1.22 -35.46
C GLU A 147 -7.14 -2.45 -34.66
N GLY A 148 -6.41 -2.78 -33.59
CA GLY A 148 -6.65 -3.95 -32.74
C GLY A 148 -5.86 -5.21 -33.10
N VAL A 149 -5.17 -5.24 -34.25
CA VAL A 149 -4.30 -6.37 -34.62
C VAL A 149 -2.85 -6.09 -34.24
N ASN A 150 -2.25 -6.96 -33.42
CA ASN A 150 -0.84 -6.83 -33.03
C ASN A 150 0.11 -6.95 -34.22
N THR A 151 1.21 -6.22 -34.19
CA THR A 151 2.33 -6.38 -35.12
C THR A 151 3.24 -7.52 -34.69
N LEU A 152 3.95 -8.13 -35.64
CA LEU A 152 4.96 -9.15 -35.36
C LEU A 152 6.36 -8.66 -35.75
N ASP A 153 7.35 -8.94 -34.93
CA ASP A 153 8.74 -8.54 -35.17
C ASP A 153 9.65 -9.75 -35.44
N PHE A 154 10.45 -9.69 -36.51
CA PHE A 154 11.55 -10.62 -36.76
C PHE A 154 12.88 -9.93 -36.46
N ASN A 155 13.56 -10.35 -35.40
CA ASN A 155 14.87 -9.84 -35.03
C ASN A 155 15.95 -10.73 -35.64
N LEU A 156 16.79 -10.17 -36.51
CA LEU A 156 17.78 -10.90 -37.30
C LEU A 156 19.19 -10.44 -36.92
N GLY A 157 20.00 -11.36 -36.40
CA GLY A 157 21.44 -11.17 -36.23
C GLY A 157 22.19 -11.55 -37.51
N ILE A 158 22.93 -10.60 -38.09
CA ILE A 158 23.76 -10.85 -39.27
C ILE A 158 25.22 -11.05 -38.82
N ASN A 159 25.76 -12.22 -39.13
CA ASN A 159 27.05 -12.69 -38.64
C ASN A 159 28.04 -12.96 -39.79
N ALA A 160 29.32 -12.76 -39.50
CA ALA A 160 30.38 -13.25 -40.36
C ALA A 160 30.43 -14.79 -40.32
N LYS A 161 31.10 -15.41 -41.29
CA LYS A 161 31.05 -16.87 -41.49
C LYS A 161 31.60 -17.72 -40.33
N ASP A 162 32.44 -17.12 -39.47
CA ASP A 162 33.10 -17.81 -38.34
C ASP A 162 32.59 -17.35 -36.96
N THR A 163 31.51 -16.58 -36.92
CA THR A 163 30.84 -16.12 -35.70
C THR A 163 29.38 -16.53 -35.70
N ALA A 164 28.75 -16.53 -34.53
CA ALA A 164 27.32 -16.77 -34.42
C ALA A 164 26.65 -15.75 -33.49
N SER A 165 25.34 -15.85 -33.36
CA SER A 165 24.59 -15.05 -32.40
C SER A 165 24.44 -15.75 -31.06
N TYR A 166 24.47 -14.96 -29.99
CA TYR A 166 23.94 -15.33 -28.68
C TYR A 166 22.54 -14.73 -28.57
N ILE A 167 21.52 -15.58 -28.45
CA ILE A 167 20.11 -15.17 -28.42
C ILE A 167 19.62 -15.38 -26.99
N VAL A 168 19.22 -14.29 -26.35
CA VAL A 168 18.60 -14.31 -25.02
C VAL A 168 17.10 -14.19 -25.18
N LYS A 169 16.38 -15.15 -24.59
CA LYS A 169 14.93 -15.16 -24.49
C LYS A 169 14.56 -14.91 -23.04
N HIS A 170 13.72 -13.91 -22.80
CA HIS A 170 13.21 -13.65 -21.46
C HIS A 170 11.82 -14.23 -21.32
N THR A 171 11.56 -14.90 -20.21
CA THR A 171 10.20 -15.23 -19.78
C THR A 171 9.89 -14.45 -18.51
N HIS A 172 8.66 -13.98 -18.38
CA HIS A 172 8.20 -13.28 -17.18
C HIS A 172 6.84 -13.85 -16.79
N GLY A 173 6.81 -14.55 -15.66
CA GLY A 173 5.58 -15.12 -15.08
C GLY A 173 5.02 -14.31 -13.93
N GLY A 174 5.61 -13.14 -13.65
CA GLY A 174 5.22 -12.27 -12.56
C GLY A 174 4.06 -11.33 -12.90
N THR A 175 3.73 -10.48 -11.94
CA THR A 175 2.64 -9.49 -12.03
C THR A 175 3.15 -8.08 -12.29
N ALA A 176 4.46 -7.84 -12.17
CA ALA A 176 5.04 -6.53 -12.39
C ALA A 176 4.88 -6.08 -13.85
N ILE A 177 4.52 -4.81 -14.04
CA ILE A 177 4.48 -4.20 -15.38
C ILE A 177 5.91 -3.84 -15.80
N LEU A 178 6.33 -4.31 -16.97
CA LEU A 178 7.66 -4.10 -17.52
C LEU A 178 7.60 -3.18 -18.75
N ASP A 179 8.54 -2.24 -18.86
CA ASP A 179 8.68 -1.39 -20.06
C ASP A 179 9.92 -1.73 -20.88
N THR A 180 11.02 -2.11 -20.22
CA THR A 180 12.30 -2.43 -20.87
C THR A 180 13.06 -3.43 -20.02
N VAL A 181 13.86 -4.29 -20.65
CA VAL A 181 14.75 -5.21 -19.94
C VAL A 181 16.19 -4.94 -20.34
N ASN A 182 17.01 -4.50 -19.38
CA ASN A 182 18.43 -4.28 -19.58
C ASN A 182 19.17 -5.59 -19.30
N THR A 183 19.87 -6.12 -20.30
CA THR A 183 20.57 -7.40 -20.25
C THR A 183 22.07 -7.20 -20.34
N SER A 184 22.77 -7.64 -19.30
CA SER A 184 24.22 -7.64 -19.20
C SER A 184 24.78 -9.01 -19.56
N PHE A 185 25.80 -9.03 -20.42
CA PHE A 185 26.58 -10.21 -20.78
C PHE A 185 27.90 -10.14 -20.03
N LEU A 186 28.05 -11.01 -19.03
CA LEU A 186 29.18 -11.03 -18.13
C LEU A 186 30.10 -12.22 -18.45
N PRO A 187 31.38 -12.14 -18.05
CA PRO A 187 32.30 -13.27 -18.15
C PRO A 187 31.69 -14.57 -17.59
N ALA A 188 31.89 -15.68 -18.31
CA ALA A 188 31.25 -16.97 -17.99
C ALA A 188 31.73 -17.61 -16.68
N ASP A 189 32.77 -17.07 -16.05
CA ASP A 189 33.25 -17.49 -14.73
C ASP A 189 32.50 -16.82 -13.57
N MET A 190 31.70 -15.79 -13.83
CA MET A 190 30.81 -15.19 -12.83
C MET A 190 29.56 -16.04 -12.64
N THR A 191 29.18 -16.30 -11.39
CA THR A 191 27.96 -17.04 -11.05
C THR A 191 26.79 -16.13 -10.74
N CYS A 192 25.57 -16.64 -10.87
CA CYS A 192 24.38 -15.87 -10.53
C CYS A 192 24.32 -15.48 -9.05
N ALA A 193 24.76 -16.36 -8.15
CA ALA A 193 24.80 -16.07 -6.71
C ALA A 193 25.71 -14.87 -6.40
N GLU A 194 26.91 -14.81 -6.99
CA GLU A 194 27.83 -13.68 -6.81
C GLU A 194 27.27 -12.37 -7.36
N LEU A 195 26.54 -12.43 -8.48
CA LEU A 195 25.92 -11.27 -9.11
C LEU A 195 24.71 -10.77 -8.35
N GLU A 196 23.90 -11.68 -7.80
CA GLU A 196 22.77 -11.34 -6.94
C GLU A 196 23.25 -10.69 -5.64
N ASP A 197 24.32 -11.20 -5.03
CA ASP A 197 24.95 -10.57 -3.86
C ASP A 197 25.52 -9.18 -4.19
N GLU A 198 26.21 -9.01 -5.32
CA GLU A 198 26.70 -7.70 -5.77
C GLU A 198 25.53 -6.73 -5.99
N PHE A 199 24.47 -7.20 -6.66
CA PHE A 199 23.30 -6.40 -6.96
C PHE A 199 22.56 -6.01 -5.67
N ALA A 200 22.37 -6.92 -4.72
CA ALA A 200 21.75 -6.62 -3.43
C ALA A 200 22.55 -5.57 -2.64
N ALA A 201 23.88 -5.61 -2.72
CA ALA A 201 24.75 -4.65 -2.03
C ALA A 201 24.82 -3.26 -2.70
N ARG A 202 24.66 -3.18 -4.03
CA ARG A 202 24.97 -1.95 -4.81
C ARG A 202 23.81 -1.41 -5.64
N GLY A 203 22.80 -2.22 -5.93
CA GLY A 203 21.71 -1.95 -6.87
C GLY A 203 22.09 -2.10 -8.35
N TYR A 204 23.30 -2.57 -8.67
CA TYR A 204 23.77 -2.82 -10.03
C TYR A 204 24.92 -3.82 -10.05
N VAL A 205 25.11 -4.49 -11.19
CA VAL A 205 26.26 -5.38 -11.44
C VAL A 205 27.34 -4.67 -12.25
N THR A 206 28.60 -5.05 -12.06
CA THR A 206 29.75 -4.50 -12.81
C THR A 206 30.47 -5.58 -13.62
N GLY A 207 31.34 -5.17 -14.54
CA GLY A 207 32.18 -6.11 -15.30
C GLY A 207 31.49 -6.77 -16.51
N ALA A 208 30.34 -6.25 -16.96
CA ALA A 208 29.71 -6.72 -18.20
C ALA A 208 30.58 -6.39 -19.42
N ASP A 209 30.82 -7.39 -20.27
CA ASP A 209 31.49 -7.23 -21.56
C ASP A 209 30.58 -6.50 -22.55
N PHE A 210 29.27 -6.77 -22.47
CA PHE A 210 28.24 -6.13 -23.30
C PHE A 210 26.99 -5.83 -22.47
N ALA A 211 26.27 -4.76 -22.84
CA ALA A 211 24.97 -4.43 -22.29
C ALA A 211 24.03 -4.07 -23.44
N LEU A 212 22.87 -4.72 -23.48
CA LEU A 212 21.86 -4.57 -24.52
C LEU A 212 20.47 -4.45 -23.88
N ASN A 213 19.55 -3.74 -24.53
CA ASN A 213 18.19 -3.53 -24.01
C ASN A 213 17.17 -4.25 -24.89
N ALA A 214 16.30 -5.04 -24.27
CA ALA A 214 15.13 -5.62 -24.91
C ALA A 214 13.90 -4.73 -24.67
N THR A 215 13.10 -4.56 -25.72
CA THR A 215 11.81 -3.86 -25.61
C THR A 215 10.72 -4.84 -25.17
N VAL A 216 9.75 -4.32 -24.41
CA VAL A 216 8.56 -5.08 -23.99
C VAL A 216 7.39 -4.74 -24.92
N ASN A 217 6.66 -5.76 -25.35
CA ASN A 217 5.49 -5.64 -26.21
C ASN A 217 4.26 -5.22 -25.39
N ALA A 218 3.21 -4.77 -26.09
CA ALA A 218 1.97 -4.32 -25.44
C ALA A 218 1.25 -5.42 -24.63
N ASP A 219 1.54 -6.70 -24.89
CA ASP A 219 1.01 -7.86 -24.17
C ASP A 219 1.89 -8.28 -22.98
N GLY A 220 2.95 -7.54 -22.68
CA GLY A 220 3.91 -7.84 -21.61
C GLY A 220 5.03 -8.83 -22.01
N SER A 221 4.98 -9.41 -23.21
CA SER A 221 6.06 -10.28 -23.69
C SER A 221 7.33 -9.49 -23.99
N VAL A 222 8.49 -10.04 -23.63
CA VAL A 222 9.78 -9.40 -23.85
C VAL A 222 10.36 -9.85 -25.20
N ASN A 223 10.83 -8.90 -26.01
CA ASN A 223 11.46 -9.22 -27.29
C ASN A 223 12.80 -9.92 -27.11
N ASN A 224 13.03 -10.93 -27.93
CA ASN A 224 14.30 -11.66 -27.93
C ASN A 224 15.47 -10.72 -28.26
N LEU A 225 16.53 -10.86 -27.48
CA LEU A 225 17.71 -10.03 -27.56
C LEU A 225 18.84 -10.80 -28.25
N ILE A 226 19.55 -10.15 -29.17
CA ILE A 226 20.56 -10.80 -30.01
C ILE A 226 21.89 -10.08 -29.85
N LEU A 227 22.87 -10.75 -29.24
CA LEU A 227 24.27 -10.38 -29.34
C LEU A 227 24.87 -11.07 -30.57
N ASN A 228 25.20 -10.29 -31.59
CA ASN A 228 25.76 -10.80 -32.84
C ASN A 228 27.29 -10.87 -32.79
N SER A 229 27.86 -11.60 -33.75
CA SER A 229 29.30 -11.75 -33.99
C SER A 229 30.09 -12.31 -32.80
N VAL A 230 29.46 -13.19 -32.02
CA VAL A 230 30.13 -13.86 -30.90
C VAL A 230 31.11 -14.92 -31.44
N PRO A 231 32.39 -14.89 -31.01
CA PRO A 231 33.37 -15.88 -31.42
C PRO A 231 33.02 -17.30 -30.97
N ASN A 232 33.47 -18.29 -31.73
CA ASN A 232 33.38 -19.69 -31.30
C ASN A 232 34.12 -19.92 -29.97
N ASN A 233 33.54 -20.78 -29.14
CA ASN A 233 33.94 -21.12 -27.77
C ASN A 233 33.78 -20.01 -26.73
N GLN A 234 33.10 -18.91 -27.06
CA GLN A 234 32.73 -17.87 -26.10
C GLN A 234 31.35 -18.15 -25.50
N ALA A 235 31.26 -18.08 -24.17
CA ALA A 235 30.03 -18.13 -23.39
C ALA A 235 29.92 -16.86 -22.51
N TYR A 236 28.73 -16.62 -21.96
CA TYR A 236 28.48 -15.52 -21.03
C TYR A 236 27.54 -15.97 -19.91
N THR A 237 27.71 -15.38 -18.74
CA THR A 237 26.66 -15.32 -17.72
C THR A 237 25.74 -14.16 -18.05
N ILE A 238 24.43 -14.38 -18.00
CA ILE A 238 23.44 -13.38 -18.40
C ILE A 238 22.71 -12.89 -17.16
N PHE A 239 22.77 -11.59 -16.91
CA PHE A 239 22.03 -10.93 -15.83
C PHE A 239 21.11 -9.87 -16.42
N SER A 240 19.81 -9.95 -16.10
CA SER A 240 18.78 -9.10 -16.69
C SER A 240 18.03 -8.34 -15.60
N VAL A 241 17.87 -7.03 -15.82
CA VAL A 241 17.12 -6.12 -14.96
C VAL A 241 15.96 -5.55 -15.76
N ALA A 242 14.74 -5.89 -15.38
CA ALA A 242 13.55 -5.32 -15.97
C ALA A 242 13.17 -4.01 -15.26
N ILE A 243 12.82 -3.01 -16.06
CA ILE A 243 12.55 -1.64 -15.63
C ILE A 243 11.09 -1.31 -15.93
N ARG A 244 10.47 -0.61 -14.99
CA ARG A 244 9.21 0.12 -15.14
C ARG A 244 9.47 1.62 -15.06
N ASN A 245 8.89 2.38 -15.98
CA ASN A 245 8.89 3.84 -15.93
C ASN A 245 7.69 4.30 -15.11
N VAL A 246 7.97 4.96 -13.99
CA VAL A 246 6.96 5.58 -13.12
C VAL A 246 7.14 7.09 -13.21
N GLY A 247 6.27 7.74 -13.99
CA GLY A 247 6.44 9.15 -14.36
C GLY A 247 7.71 9.36 -15.18
N ALA A 248 8.64 10.17 -14.67
CA ALA A 248 9.94 10.44 -15.31
C ALA A 248 11.08 9.57 -14.79
N ARG A 249 10.80 8.56 -13.95
CA ARG A 249 11.78 7.73 -13.25
C ARG A 249 11.74 6.29 -13.71
N GLN A 250 12.91 5.67 -13.79
CA GLN A 250 13.07 4.23 -13.98
C GLN A 250 13.13 3.56 -12.62
N VAL A 251 12.36 2.49 -12.45
CA VAL A 251 12.27 1.68 -11.23
C VAL A 251 12.49 0.23 -11.60
N ILE A 252 13.25 -0.49 -10.78
CA ILE A 252 13.49 -1.92 -11.00
C ILE A 252 12.23 -2.70 -10.66
N ALA A 253 11.76 -3.53 -11.59
CA ALA A 253 10.49 -4.23 -11.49
C ALA A 253 10.67 -5.75 -11.38
N ALA A 254 11.66 -6.31 -12.08
CA ALA A 254 11.99 -7.74 -12.04
C ALA A 254 13.47 -7.95 -12.30
N LEU A 255 13.99 -9.10 -11.87
CA LEU A 255 15.37 -9.53 -12.07
C LEU A 255 15.40 -10.97 -12.58
N GLY A 256 16.45 -11.33 -13.32
CA GLY A 256 16.70 -12.72 -13.69
C GLY A 256 18.17 -12.94 -13.99
N CYS A 257 18.68 -14.11 -13.64
CA CYS A 257 20.04 -14.51 -13.94
C CYS A 257 20.10 -15.95 -14.42
N THR A 258 21.01 -16.21 -15.36
CA THR A 258 21.39 -17.57 -15.74
C THR A 258 22.89 -17.63 -16.04
N ASP A 259 23.57 -18.61 -15.45
CA ASP A 259 25.01 -18.86 -15.58
C ASP A 259 25.28 -20.23 -16.22
N ASN A 260 26.55 -20.59 -16.39
CA ASN A 260 26.96 -21.87 -17.00
C ASN A 260 26.37 -22.12 -18.41
N ASN A 261 26.07 -21.03 -19.13
CA ASN A 261 25.41 -21.11 -20.42
C ASN A 261 26.31 -21.71 -21.51
N PRO A 262 25.72 -22.38 -22.53
CA PRO A 262 26.51 -22.98 -23.58
C PRO A 262 27.28 -21.93 -24.41
N PRO A 263 28.53 -22.22 -24.80
CA PRO A 263 29.28 -21.36 -25.70
C PRO A 263 28.75 -21.45 -27.12
N VAL A 264 29.00 -20.42 -27.91
CA VAL A 264 28.82 -20.49 -29.38
C VAL A 264 29.77 -21.54 -29.96
N GLN A 265 29.27 -22.46 -30.77
CA GLN A 265 30.10 -23.51 -31.38
C GLN A 265 29.84 -23.62 -32.88
N SER A 266 30.92 -23.67 -33.66
CA SER A 266 30.88 -23.93 -35.10
C SER A 266 29.91 -23.05 -35.90
N GLY A 267 29.77 -21.78 -35.52
CA GLY A 267 28.84 -20.85 -36.19
C GLY A 267 27.35 -21.13 -35.90
N VAL A 268 27.05 -22.00 -34.94
CA VAL A 268 25.69 -22.26 -34.45
C VAL A 268 25.37 -21.29 -33.33
N ASN A 269 24.18 -20.69 -33.37
CA ASN A 269 23.73 -19.78 -32.33
C ASN A 269 23.62 -20.50 -30.99
N SER A 270 23.98 -19.78 -29.92
CA SER A 270 23.60 -20.18 -28.57
C SER A 270 22.26 -19.51 -28.23
N VAL A 271 21.32 -20.28 -27.68
CA VAL A 271 20.02 -19.77 -27.20
C VAL A 271 19.96 -20.00 -25.71
N VAL A 272 19.66 -18.94 -24.97
CA VAL A 272 19.63 -18.94 -23.51
C VAL A 272 18.30 -18.36 -23.06
N ASP A 273 17.63 -19.08 -22.17
CA ASP A 273 16.39 -18.65 -21.54
C ASP A 273 16.72 -18.02 -20.18
N VAL A 274 16.14 -16.85 -19.91
CA VAL A 274 16.26 -16.11 -18.64
C VAL A 274 14.87 -15.92 -18.08
N ASP A 275 14.61 -16.53 -16.93
CA ASP A 275 13.36 -16.33 -16.21
C ASP A 275 13.49 -15.07 -15.34
N LEU A 276 12.57 -14.13 -15.54
CA LEU A 276 12.46 -12.90 -14.78
C LEU A 276 11.47 -13.12 -13.63
N TYR A 277 11.89 -12.77 -12.41
CA TYR A 277 11.08 -12.81 -11.20
C TYR A 277 10.84 -11.39 -10.69
N ASP A 278 9.62 -11.12 -10.23
CA ASP A 278 9.25 -9.82 -9.67
C ASP A 278 10.16 -9.45 -8.51
N TYR A 279 10.67 -8.22 -8.52
CA TYR A 279 11.46 -7.68 -7.41
C TYR A 279 10.52 -7.35 -6.25
N ILE A 280 10.80 -7.88 -5.06
CA ILE A 280 10.03 -7.57 -3.85
C ILE A 280 10.44 -6.16 -3.37
N PRO A 281 9.51 -5.19 -3.30
CA PRO A 281 9.84 -3.85 -2.84
C PRO A 281 10.34 -3.86 -1.40
N SER A 282 11.32 -2.99 -1.11
CA SER A 282 11.79 -2.74 0.26
C SER A 282 10.63 -2.25 1.12
N ILE A 283 10.44 -2.87 2.29
CA ILE A 283 9.39 -2.51 3.24
C ILE A 283 9.95 -2.06 4.59
N ALA A 284 11.21 -2.39 4.90
CA ALA A 284 11.87 -1.93 6.13
C ALA A 284 11.86 -0.40 6.21
N GLY A 285 11.50 0.16 7.36
CA GLY A 285 11.32 1.60 7.57
C GLY A 285 10.39 1.91 8.75
N ILE A 286 10.17 3.21 9.00
CA ILE A 286 9.28 3.71 10.04
C ILE A 286 8.06 4.35 9.39
N TYR A 287 6.89 3.77 9.60
CA TYR A 287 5.62 4.27 9.10
C TYR A 287 4.91 5.03 10.21
N LYS A 288 4.53 6.28 9.92
CA LYS A 288 3.60 7.05 10.74
C LYS A 288 2.19 6.57 10.40
N VAL A 289 1.50 6.01 11.38
CA VAL A 289 0.23 5.30 11.17
C VAL A 289 -0.87 5.97 11.97
N THR A 290 -2.02 6.15 11.33
CA THR A 290 -3.27 6.52 11.99
C THR A 290 -4.15 5.29 12.07
N HIS A 291 -4.55 4.93 13.28
CA HIS A 291 -5.50 3.86 13.57
C HIS A 291 -6.85 4.48 13.93
N THR A 292 -7.93 3.85 13.49
CA THR A 292 -9.30 4.21 13.90
C THR A 292 -10.03 2.94 14.33
N PHE A 293 -10.65 2.98 15.49
CA PHE A 293 -11.41 1.85 16.05
C PHE A 293 -12.81 2.30 16.43
N ASN A 294 -13.79 1.42 16.24
CA ASN A 294 -15.07 1.53 16.94
C ASN A 294 -15.00 0.66 18.19
N ILE A 295 -14.79 1.29 19.34
CA ILE A 295 -14.65 0.58 20.62
C ILE A 295 -15.98 0.40 21.35
N VAL A 296 -17.05 1.12 20.96
CA VAL A 296 -18.38 1.03 21.58
C VAL A 296 -18.93 -0.40 21.55
N SER A 297 -18.76 -1.09 20.42
CA SER A 297 -19.28 -2.45 20.22
C SER A 297 -18.61 -3.50 21.10
N GLY A 298 -17.43 -3.22 21.67
CA GLY A 298 -16.70 -4.15 22.53
C GLY A 298 -16.62 -3.78 24.00
N LEU A 299 -17.30 -2.72 24.45
CA LEU A 299 -17.33 -2.35 25.86
C LEU A 299 -18.06 -3.41 26.70
N PRO A 300 -17.57 -3.77 27.89
CA PRO A 300 -18.28 -4.65 28.80
C PRO A 300 -19.39 -3.86 29.52
N PRO A 301 -20.30 -4.57 30.21
CA PRO A 301 -21.24 -3.93 31.12
C PRO A 301 -20.57 -3.01 32.16
N ALA A 302 -19.36 -3.34 32.63
CA ALA A 302 -18.64 -2.52 33.61
C ALA A 302 -18.16 -1.15 33.08
N VAL A 303 -17.92 -0.98 31.77
CA VAL A 303 -17.61 0.35 31.19
C VAL A 303 -18.91 1.10 30.89
N ALA A 304 -20.01 0.40 30.64
CA ALA A 304 -21.32 1.05 30.57
C ALA A 304 -21.68 1.76 31.90
N ASP A 305 -21.27 1.20 33.05
CA ASP A 305 -21.42 1.86 34.35
C ASP A 305 -20.59 3.15 34.44
N VAL A 306 -19.37 3.18 33.89
CA VAL A 306 -18.52 4.39 33.84
C VAL A 306 -19.08 5.43 32.86
N LEU A 307 -19.58 5.01 31.70
CA LEU A 307 -20.26 5.90 30.76
C LEU A 307 -21.56 6.46 31.34
N SER A 308 -22.31 5.64 32.09
CA SER A 308 -23.48 6.08 32.85
C SER A 308 -23.08 7.08 33.94
N LEU A 309 -21.94 6.89 34.58
CA LEU A 309 -21.42 7.82 35.58
C LEU A 309 -21.06 9.17 34.93
N ILE A 310 -20.43 9.17 33.74
CA ILE A 310 -20.17 10.40 32.96
C ILE A 310 -21.48 11.10 32.57
N GLY A 311 -22.49 10.33 32.12
CA GLY A 311 -23.82 10.87 31.85
C GLY A 311 -24.51 11.43 33.11
N THR A 312 -24.27 10.81 34.27
CA THR A 312 -24.78 11.28 35.56
C THR A 312 -24.11 12.57 35.98
N LEU A 313 -22.79 12.71 35.79
CA LEU A 313 -22.06 13.95 36.06
C LEU A 313 -22.67 15.14 35.31
N ALA A 314 -23.09 14.92 34.07
CA ALA A 314 -23.70 15.96 33.24
C ALA A 314 -25.18 16.24 33.58
N THR A 315 -25.94 15.24 34.06
CA THR A 315 -27.38 15.38 34.33
C THR A 315 -27.71 15.77 35.78
N SER A 316 -26.97 15.25 36.75
CA SER A 316 -27.09 15.56 38.17
C SER A 316 -25.73 15.33 38.85
N PRO A 317 -24.90 16.37 38.94
CA PRO A 317 -23.62 16.32 39.62
C PRO A 317 -23.71 15.83 41.08
N ALA A 318 -24.81 16.15 41.79
CA ALA A 318 -25.03 15.64 43.14
C ALA A 318 -25.21 14.12 43.17
N GLN A 319 -25.97 13.55 42.24
CA GLN A 319 -26.12 12.10 42.10
C GLN A 319 -24.83 11.42 41.64
N PHE A 320 -24.01 12.10 40.84
CA PHE A 320 -22.68 11.61 40.49
C PHE A 320 -21.79 11.46 41.73
N ILE A 321 -21.83 12.41 42.67
CA ILE A 321 -21.00 12.35 43.90
C ILE A 321 -21.56 11.33 44.90
N LEU A 322 -22.85 11.43 45.23
CA LEU A 322 -23.44 10.68 46.37
C LEU A 322 -24.15 9.39 45.98
N GLY A 323 -24.47 9.21 44.69
CA GLY A 323 -25.40 8.18 44.25
C GLY A 323 -26.85 8.50 44.62
N CYS A 324 -27.77 7.65 44.18
CA CYS A 324 -29.18 7.74 44.50
C CYS A 324 -29.78 6.32 44.55
N PRO A 325 -29.91 5.70 45.75
CA PRO A 325 -30.33 4.31 45.85
C PRO A 325 -31.79 4.15 45.44
N ALA A 326 -32.11 3.03 44.77
CA ALA A 326 -33.46 2.73 44.27
C ALA A 326 -34.53 2.61 45.37
N THR A 327 -34.11 2.51 46.64
CA THR A 327 -34.95 2.47 47.83
C THR A 327 -35.63 3.82 48.13
N GLN A 328 -35.11 4.92 47.58
CA GLN A 328 -35.61 6.26 47.85
C GLN A 328 -36.59 6.72 46.78
N SER A 329 -37.73 7.27 47.21
CA SER A 329 -38.83 7.66 46.31
C SER A 329 -38.54 8.87 45.44
N TYR A 330 -37.48 9.63 45.74
CA TYR A 330 -37.02 10.79 44.98
C TYR A 330 -35.90 10.45 43.99
N CYS A 331 -35.42 9.19 43.98
CA CYS A 331 -34.41 8.72 43.02
C CYS A 331 -35.06 8.16 41.74
N PRO A 332 -34.33 8.15 40.61
CA PRO A 332 -34.80 7.52 39.38
C PRO A 332 -35.14 6.03 39.57
N PRO A 333 -36.10 5.48 38.79
CA PRO A 333 -36.41 4.05 38.84
C PRO A 333 -35.18 3.21 38.50
N GLY A 334 -34.75 2.35 39.42
CA GLY A 334 -33.53 1.55 39.30
C GLY A 334 -32.33 2.10 40.07
N GLY A 335 -32.42 3.33 40.58
CA GLY A 335 -31.33 4.02 41.27
C GLY A 335 -30.23 4.50 40.33
N THR A 336 -29.35 5.34 40.83
CA THR A 336 -28.17 5.87 40.14
C THR A 336 -26.95 5.57 40.99
N ARG A 337 -25.90 4.98 40.42
CA ARG A 337 -24.62 4.79 41.13
C ARG A 337 -23.81 6.08 41.07
N GLY A 338 -23.25 6.49 42.20
CA GLY A 338 -22.32 7.63 42.30
C GLY A 338 -20.95 7.23 42.88
N LEU A 339 -20.03 8.19 42.99
CA LEU A 339 -18.68 8.00 43.53
C LEU A 339 -18.68 7.36 44.92
N LEU A 340 -19.65 7.72 45.76
CA LEU A 340 -19.80 7.13 47.09
C LEU A 340 -20.06 5.62 47.05
N ASP A 341 -20.81 5.12 46.06
CA ASP A 341 -21.04 3.69 45.88
C ASP A 341 -19.74 2.96 45.52
N PHE A 342 -18.89 3.57 44.67
CA PHE A 342 -17.57 3.01 44.33
C PHE A 342 -16.64 2.94 45.55
N ILE A 343 -16.63 3.98 46.40
CA ILE A 343 -15.85 3.99 47.65
C ILE A 343 -16.33 2.87 48.58
N LEU A 344 -17.64 2.69 48.71
CA LEU A 344 -18.23 1.67 49.58
C LEU A 344 -17.98 0.24 49.08
N ASP A 345 -17.94 0.05 47.78
CA ASP A 345 -17.68 -1.25 47.16
C ASP A 345 -16.19 -1.61 47.22
N TYR A 346 -15.28 -0.64 47.09
CA TYR A 346 -13.83 -0.90 46.98
C TYR A 346 -13.04 -0.65 48.26
N ALA A 347 -13.28 0.49 48.91
CA ALA A 347 -12.63 0.86 50.16
C ALA A 347 -13.47 0.46 51.39
N GLY A 348 -14.66 -0.13 51.21
CA GLY A 348 -15.56 -0.47 52.32
C GLY A 348 -14.88 -1.26 53.45
N ASP A 349 -14.02 -2.21 53.08
CA ASP A 349 -13.28 -3.04 54.04
C ASP A 349 -12.16 -2.26 54.77
N SER A 350 -11.51 -1.30 54.11
CA SER A 350 -10.48 -0.45 54.73
C SER A 350 -11.09 0.63 55.62
N LEU A 351 -12.32 1.06 55.31
CA LEU A 351 -13.10 2.03 56.08
C LEU A 351 -13.77 1.43 57.33
N GLY A 352 -13.92 0.10 57.40
CA GLY A 352 -14.48 -0.59 58.57
C GLY A 352 -15.89 -0.10 58.94
N SER A 353 -16.14 0.19 60.22
CA SER A 353 -17.46 0.65 60.70
C SER A 353 -17.91 1.99 60.09
N PHE A 354 -16.99 2.73 59.48
CA PHE A 354 -17.31 3.97 58.81
C PHE A 354 -18.04 3.73 57.46
N ALA A 355 -17.77 2.61 56.78
CA ALA A 355 -18.53 2.22 55.58
C ALA A 355 -20.01 1.96 55.89
N GLU A 356 -20.32 1.38 57.05
CA GLU A 356 -21.70 1.20 57.51
C GLU A 356 -22.38 2.55 57.76
N THR A 357 -21.65 3.53 58.31
CA THR A 357 -22.17 4.89 58.53
C THR A 357 -22.49 5.61 57.22
N LEU A 358 -21.68 5.38 56.17
CA LEU A 358 -21.92 5.94 54.83
C LEU A 358 -23.11 5.28 54.13
N ARG A 359 -23.28 3.95 54.26
CA ARG A 359 -24.47 3.24 53.77
C ARG A 359 -25.74 3.71 54.48
N ASP A 360 -25.69 3.83 55.81
CA ASP A 360 -26.79 4.37 56.61
C ASP A 360 -27.13 5.81 56.20
N PHE A 361 -26.13 6.61 55.80
CA PHE A 361 -26.36 7.95 55.27
C PHE A 361 -27.08 7.92 53.92
N GLN A 362 -26.68 7.07 52.97
CA GLN A 362 -27.37 6.91 51.67
C GLN A 362 -28.82 6.43 51.84
N ASP A 363 -29.09 5.60 52.84
CA ASP A 363 -30.44 5.13 53.15
C ASP A 363 -31.25 6.13 54.00
N SER A 364 -30.66 7.25 54.43
CA SER A 364 -31.31 8.24 55.28
C SER A 364 -32.04 9.33 54.49
N ALA A 365 -33.03 9.96 55.13
CA ALA A 365 -33.68 11.17 54.60
C ALA A 365 -32.72 12.37 54.47
N ALA A 366 -31.54 12.33 55.08
CA ALA A 366 -30.53 13.38 54.95
C ALA A 366 -29.87 13.37 53.57
N LEU A 367 -29.92 12.25 52.83
CA LEU A 367 -29.43 12.19 51.45
C LEU A 367 -30.20 13.18 50.55
N ALA A 368 -31.52 13.30 50.72
CA ALA A 368 -32.32 14.24 49.93
C ALA A 368 -31.85 15.70 50.11
N LEU A 369 -31.54 16.09 51.35
CA LEU A 369 -31.02 17.44 51.67
C LEU A 369 -29.61 17.64 51.12
N ALA A 370 -28.77 16.61 51.17
CA ALA A 370 -27.43 16.67 50.63
C ALA A 370 -27.42 16.75 49.09
N LEU A 371 -28.34 16.04 48.42
CA LEU A 371 -28.52 16.13 46.97
C LEU A 371 -28.98 17.53 46.56
N ASP A 372 -30.00 18.08 47.24
CA ASP A 372 -30.53 19.43 46.99
C ASP A 372 -29.43 20.50 47.17
N PHE A 373 -28.68 20.43 48.28
CA PHE A 373 -27.56 21.33 48.52
C PHE A 373 -26.47 21.25 47.45
N LEU A 374 -26.10 20.04 47.02
CA LEU A 374 -25.06 19.85 46.01
C LEU A 374 -25.54 20.29 44.62
N ASP A 375 -26.78 20.00 44.25
CA ASP A 375 -27.35 20.47 42.98
C ASP A 375 -27.40 22.01 42.97
N ASP A 376 -27.85 22.66 44.05
CA ASP A 376 -27.84 24.13 44.19
C ASP A 376 -26.42 24.72 44.17
N ALA A 377 -25.46 24.07 44.85
CA ALA A 377 -24.08 24.50 44.86
C ALA A 377 -23.45 24.40 43.46
N ILE A 378 -23.80 23.38 42.68
CA ILE A 378 -23.17 23.08 41.39
C ILE A 378 -23.86 23.80 40.22
N GLU A 379 -25.18 24.03 40.27
CA GLU A 379 -25.91 24.81 39.25
C GLU A 379 -25.32 26.22 39.06
N GLY A 380 -24.72 26.79 40.12
CA GLY A 380 -24.03 28.08 40.06
C GLY A 380 -22.66 28.07 39.35
N PHE A 381 -22.04 26.90 39.15
CA PHE A 381 -20.70 26.76 38.56
C PHE A 381 -20.70 26.11 37.18
N LEU A 382 -21.71 25.32 36.86
CA LEU A 382 -21.82 24.72 35.54
C LEU A 382 -22.15 25.80 34.50
N PRO A 383 -21.42 25.85 33.37
CA PRO A 383 -21.84 26.64 32.24
C PRO A 383 -23.27 26.26 31.83
N SER A 384 -24.06 27.22 31.34
CA SER A 384 -25.46 26.98 30.94
C SER A 384 -25.64 25.92 29.84
N TRP A 385 -24.56 25.50 29.18
CA TRP A 385 -24.55 24.43 28.19
C TRP A 385 -24.30 23.04 28.80
N ALA A 386 -23.70 22.95 29.99
CA ALA A 386 -23.38 21.69 30.64
C ALA A 386 -24.63 20.94 31.15
N THR A 387 -25.78 21.63 31.23
CA THR A 387 -27.09 21.04 31.54
C THR A 387 -27.69 20.24 30.37
N ASP A 388 -27.16 20.38 29.15
CA ASP A 388 -27.53 19.55 27.99
C ASP A 388 -26.74 18.23 27.99
N ALA A 389 -26.91 17.40 29.01
CA ALA A 389 -26.15 16.16 29.19
C ALA A 389 -26.17 15.20 27.99
N GLN A 390 -27.25 15.22 27.21
CA GLN A 390 -27.37 14.43 25.99
C GLN A 390 -26.25 14.72 24.99
N VAL A 391 -25.82 15.98 24.89
CA VAL A 391 -24.75 16.42 24.00
C VAL A 391 -23.39 15.91 24.44
N ILE A 392 -23.12 15.95 25.75
CA ILE A 392 -21.84 15.46 26.31
C ILE A 392 -21.73 13.95 26.08
N ILE A 393 -22.84 13.23 26.27
CA ILE A 393 -22.93 11.79 25.98
C ILE A 393 -22.72 11.54 24.49
N ASP A 394 -23.33 12.34 23.60
CA ASP A 394 -23.17 12.21 22.15
C ASP A 394 -21.70 12.43 21.72
N ASP A 395 -21.01 13.45 22.25
CA ASP A 395 -19.58 13.67 22.00
C ASP A 395 -18.74 12.49 22.52
N VAL A 396 -19.04 11.97 23.72
CA VAL A 396 -18.34 10.80 24.29
C VAL A 396 -18.55 9.56 23.45
N ILE A 397 -19.78 9.26 23.04
CA ILE A 397 -20.08 8.11 22.17
C ILE A 397 -19.38 8.27 20.83
N SER A 398 -19.44 9.46 20.21
CA SER A 398 -18.75 9.75 18.95
C SER A 398 -17.24 9.55 19.06
N MET A 399 -16.61 9.96 20.18
CA MET A 399 -15.18 9.71 20.45
C MET A 399 -14.85 8.22 20.56
N LEU A 400 -15.78 7.40 21.06
CA LEU A 400 -15.60 5.95 21.18
C LEU A 400 -15.91 5.21 19.87
N GLU A 401 -16.81 5.73 19.04
CA GLU A 401 -17.12 5.17 17.72
C GLU A 401 -16.01 5.45 16.70
N GLU A 402 -15.35 6.60 16.82
CA GLU A 402 -14.24 7.05 15.96
C GLU A 402 -12.92 7.20 16.74
N PHE A 403 -12.65 6.26 17.65
CA PHE A 403 -11.48 6.30 18.51
C PHE A 403 -10.20 6.27 17.66
N THR A 404 -9.51 7.40 17.61
CA THR A 404 -8.37 7.62 16.70
C THR A 404 -7.06 7.66 17.47
N VAL A 405 -6.06 6.96 16.94
CA VAL A 405 -4.74 6.87 17.54
C VAL A 405 -3.67 7.06 16.48
N GLU A 406 -2.72 7.94 16.76
CA GLU A 406 -1.52 8.14 15.93
C GLU A 406 -0.34 7.39 16.55
N GLY A 407 0.41 6.69 15.70
CA GLY A 407 1.45 5.78 16.13
C GLY A 407 2.53 5.55 15.08
N ASP A 408 3.40 4.61 15.40
CA ASP A 408 4.49 4.15 14.54
C ASP A 408 4.42 2.64 14.35
N ILE A 409 4.52 2.20 13.10
CA ILE A 409 4.88 0.81 12.75
C ILE A 409 6.33 0.83 12.26
N GLN A 410 7.20 0.14 12.97
CA GLN A 410 8.63 0.03 12.67
C GLN A 410 8.92 -1.37 12.17
N ILE A 411 9.45 -1.47 10.95
CA ILE A 411 9.92 -2.71 10.35
C ILE A 411 11.44 -2.56 10.23
N MET A 412 12.20 -3.26 11.08
CA MET A 412 13.64 -3.00 11.22
C MET A 412 14.48 -3.74 10.19
N GLU A 413 13.97 -4.84 9.63
CA GLU A 413 14.67 -5.67 8.66
C GLU A 413 13.77 -5.98 7.46
N GLU A 414 14.39 -6.19 6.30
CA GLU A 414 13.67 -6.66 5.11
C GLU A 414 13.17 -8.10 5.33
N PRO A 415 12.07 -8.50 4.67
CA PRO A 415 11.51 -9.82 4.85
C PRO A 415 12.49 -10.90 4.38
N VAL A 416 12.57 -11.98 5.16
CA VAL A 416 13.28 -13.18 4.77
C VAL A 416 12.42 -13.93 3.77
N ILE A 417 12.99 -14.27 2.61
CA ILE A 417 12.31 -15.10 1.62
C ILE A 417 12.32 -16.54 2.11
N ASP A 418 11.17 -17.03 2.59
CA ASP A 418 10.94 -18.43 2.91
C ASP A 418 10.33 -19.15 1.71
N ILE A 419 10.95 -20.25 1.31
CA ILE A 419 10.49 -21.12 0.23
C ILE A 419 9.82 -22.33 0.87
N ALA A 420 8.60 -22.14 1.39
CA ALA A 420 7.79 -23.21 1.94
C ALA A 420 6.82 -23.75 0.87
N ALA A 421 6.86 -25.07 0.63
CA ALA A 421 5.88 -25.80 -0.20
C ALA A 421 5.61 -25.23 -1.61
N GLY A 422 6.61 -24.60 -2.25
CA GLY A 422 6.51 -24.12 -3.63
C GLY A 422 5.88 -22.73 -3.79
N GLN A 423 5.71 -21.97 -2.70
CA GLN A 423 5.40 -20.53 -2.76
C GLN A 423 6.52 -19.75 -2.06
N THR A 424 7.03 -18.71 -2.72
CA THR A 424 7.93 -17.73 -2.11
C THR A 424 7.10 -16.81 -1.23
N GLN A 425 7.26 -16.93 0.09
CA GLN A 425 6.64 -16.03 1.06
C GLN A 425 7.74 -15.14 1.65
N ALA A 426 7.52 -13.83 1.64
CA ALA A 426 8.41 -12.88 2.31
C ALA A 426 7.92 -12.70 3.74
N VAL A 427 8.65 -13.22 4.72
CA VAL A 427 8.24 -13.26 6.13
C VAL A 427 9.00 -12.22 6.93
N LEU A 428 8.26 -11.46 7.74
CA LEU A 428 8.78 -10.53 8.74
C LEU A 428 8.65 -11.17 10.12
N HIS A 429 9.78 -11.37 10.79
CA HIS A 429 9.84 -12.00 12.11
C HIS A 429 9.45 -11.03 13.23
N ALA A 430 8.70 -11.50 14.22
CA ALA A 430 8.09 -10.65 15.23
C ALA A 430 9.09 -9.86 16.08
N GLU A 431 10.24 -10.46 16.39
CA GLU A 431 11.31 -9.86 17.17
C GLU A 431 11.90 -8.57 16.58
N ASN A 432 11.68 -8.32 15.28
CA ASN A 432 12.28 -7.21 14.54
C ASN A 432 11.28 -6.12 14.15
N ASN A 433 10.00 -6.27 14.48
CA ASN A 433 8.99 -5.27 14.13
C ASN A 433 8.19 -4.86 15.34
N VAL A 434 7.97 -3.54 15.46
CA VAL A 434 7.34 -2.94 16.62
C VAL A 434 6.22 -2.03 16.18
N GLN A 435 5.07 -2.16 16.83
CA GLN A 435 3.97 -1.21 16.75
C GLN A 435 3.89 -0.42 18.06
N ARG A 436 3.76 0.90 17.95
CA ARG A 436 3.64 1.83 19.10
C ARG A 436 2.54 2.84 18.85
N TRP A 437 1.78 3.17 19.90
CA TRP A 437 0.85 4.30 19.85
C TRP A 437 1.45 5.48 20.60
N ASN A 438 1.53 6.62 19.91
CA ASN A 438 2.18 7.82 20.41
C ASN A 438 1.17 8.79 21.00
N ASP A 439 0.09 9.07 20.25
CA ASP A 439 -0.88 10.11 20.56
C ASP A 439 -2.30 9.59 20.35
N ILE A 440 -3.20 9.93 21.27
CA ILE A 440 -4.62 9.60 21.19
C ILE A 440 -5.35 10.87 20.80
N VAL A 441 -6.07 10.80 19.68
CA VAL A 441 -6.74 11.93 19.06
C VAL A 441 -8.23 11.85 19.34
N LEU A 442 -8.75 12.80 20.09
CA LEU A 442 -10.14 12.88 20.50
C LEU A 442 -10.80 14.10 19.87
N GLN A 443 -12.09 13.99 19.55
CA GLN A 443 -12.89 15.09 19.00
C GLN A 443 -13.91 15.56 20.03
N TRP A 444 -13.84 16.82 20.41
CA TRP A 444 -14.73 17.48 21.36
C TRP A 444 -15.36 18.71 20.73
N SER A 445 -16.65 18.62 20.38
CA SER A 445 -17.29 19.66 19.55
C SER A 445 -17.59 20.94 20.33
N ARG A 446 -17.68 20.86 21.67
CA ARG A 446 -18.22 21.93 22.52
C ARG A 446 -17.20 22.97 22.99
N GLY A 447 -17.64 24.23 22.95
CA GLY A 447 -16.78 25.40 23.19
C GLY A 447 -15.98 25.81 21.94
N CYS A 448 -16.22 25.15 20.82
CA CYS A 448 -15.56 25.35 19.54
C CYS A 448 -16.49 25.83 18.43
N GLU A 449 -17.72 26.23 18.78
CA GLU A 449 -18.71 26.72 17.83
C GLU A 449 -18.19 27.96 17.09
N GLY A 450 -18.09 27.87 15.76
CA GLY A 450 -17.57 28.94 14.91
C GLY A 450 -16.05 29.12 14.96
N GLN A 451 -15.31 28.20 15.60
CA GLN A 451 -13.85 28.16 15.59
C GLN A 451 -13.30 27.24 14.49
N ALA A 452 -11.98 27.22 14.32
CA ALA A 452 -11.31 26.29 13.41
C ALA A 452 -11.46 24.84 13.90
N ALA A 453 -11.42 23.87 12.98
CA ALA A 453 -11.52 22.44 13.30
C ALA A 453 -10.47 21.97 14.33
N SER A 454 -9.31 22.63 14.41
CA SER A 454 -8.29 22.35 15.41
C SER A 454 -8.72 22.67 16.86
N CYS A 455 -9.84 23.36 17.07
CA CYS A 455 -10.36 23.61 18.42
C CYS A 455 -10.98 22.35 19.04
N SER A 456 -11.62 21.52 18.21
CA SER A 456 -12.29 20.31 18.67
C SER A 456 -11.32 19.15 18.88
N GLU A 457 -10.15 19.21 18.28
CA GLU A 457 -9.14 18.17 18.46
C GLU A 457 -8.45 18.29 19.81
N VAL A 458 -8.44 17.19 20.56
CA VAL A 458 -7.74 17.06 21.84
C VAL A 458 -6.76 15.90 21.73
N LEU A 459 -5.48 16.21 21.93
CA LEU A 459 -4.39 15.25 21.86
C LEU A 459 -3.98 14.86 23.28
N ILE A 460 -4.09 13.57 23.59
CA ILE A 460 -3.53 12.99 24.82
C ILE A 460 -2.31 12.18 24.41
N ARG A 461 -1.15 12.52 24.97
CA ARG A 461 0.08 11.81 24.64
C ARG A 461 0.16 10.52 25.43
N SER A 462 0.68 9.47 24.82
CA SER A 462 0.79 8.14 25.45
C SER A 462 1.60 8.11 26.74
N PHE A 463 2.51 9.07 26.98
CA PHE A 463 3.21 9.18 28.26
C PHE A 463 2.38 9.82 29.37
N GLU A 464 1.24 10.43 29.04
CA GLU A 464 0.29 11.03 29.98
C GLU A 464 -0.74 9.98 30.46
N VAL A 465 -0.79 8.83 29.81
CA VAL A 465 -1.79 7.75 30.01
C VAL A 465 -1.25 6.59 30.85
N GLY A 466 -0.06 6.70 31.45
CA GLY A 466 0.48 5.66 32.35
C GLY A 466 1.91 5.93 32.83
N GLU A 467 2.35 5.21 33.86
CA GLU A 467 3.74 5.26 34.32
C GLU A 467 4.68 4.57 33.31
N GLY A 468 5.64 5.29 32.73
CA GLY A 468 6.76 4.67 32.00
C GLY A 468 6.93 5.03 30.51
N GLY A 469 6.10 5.89 29.92
CA GLY A 469 6.41 6.51 28.62
C GLY A 469 6.28 5.58 27.39
N SER A 470 5.09 5.02 27.19
CA SER A 470 4.44 4.60 25.92
C SER A 470 3.31 3.66 26.33
N ALA A 471 2.10 4.20 26.50
CA ALA A 471 0.96 3.43 27.02
C ALA A 471 0.61 2.19 26.19
N VAL A 472 0.98 2.14 24.89
CA VAL A 472 0.71 0.99 24.02
C VAL A 472 1.87 0.63 23.11
N TYR A 473 2.35 -0.61 23.24
CA TYR A 473 3.37 -1.20 22.37
C TYR A 473 3.17 -2.71 22.22
N GLY A 474 3.67 -3.26 21.10
CA GLY A 474 3.75 -4.69 20.86
C GLY A 474 4.63 -5.04 19.66
N ASN A 475 5.12 -6.27 19.64
CA ASN A 475 5.92 -6.82 18.54
C ASN A 475 5.03 -7.64 17.61
N PHE A 476 5.29 -7.61 16.30
CA PHE A 476 4.41 -8.28 15.34
C PHE A 476 5.16 -9.01 14.23
N GLY A 477 4.69 -10.23 13.95
CA GLY A 477 5.06 -10.95 12.73
C GLY A 477 4.17 -10.52 11.56
N ALA A 478 4.67 -10.63 10.34
CA ALA A 478 3.87 -10.39 9.15
C ALA A 478 4.37 -11.23 7.96
N THR A 479 3.53 -11.36 6.95
CA THR A 479 3.87 -12.05 5.70
C THR A 479 3.45 -11.18 4.53
N MET A 480 4.39 -10.88 3.64
CA MET A 480 4.08 -10.28 2.36
C MET A 480 3.52 -11.33 1.40
N ILE A 481 2.41 -10.98 0.76
CA ILE A 481 1.75 -11.77 -0.26
C ILE A 481 2.02 -11.08 -1.60
N GLY A 482 2.93 -11.64 -2.38
CA GLY A 482 3.46 -10.99 -3.58
C GLY A 482 4.20 -9.69 -3.24
N SER A 483 4.04 -8.67 -4.07
CA SER A 483 4.70 -7.35 -3.93
C SER A 483 3.76 -6.22 -3.46
N THR A 484 2.49 -6.55 -3.18
CA THR A 484 1.43 -5.53 -3.01
C THR A 484 0.57 -5.71 -1.76
N ALA A 485 0.77 -6.75 -0.96
CA ALA A 485 -0.07 -7.00 0.21
C ALA A 485 0.73 -7.50 1.41
N LEU A 486 0.32 -7.09 2.61
CA LEU A 486 0.91 -7.46 3.89
C LEU A 486 -0.15 -8.04 4.81
N LYS A 487 0.04 -9.29 5.20
CA LYS A 487 -0.74 -9.93 6.25
C LYS A 487 -0.01 -9.74 7.58
N ILE A 488 -0.58 -8.95 8.49
CA ILE A 488 -0.02 -8.76 9.84
C ILE A 488 -0.61 -9.84 10.74
N GLU A 489 0.27 -10.61 11.38
CA GLU A 489 -0.15 -11.66 12.30
C GLU A 489 -0.76 -11.07 13.56
N LYS A 490 -1.69 -11.83 14.16
CA LYS A 490 -2.40 -11.40 15.34
C LYS A 490 -1.46 -11.37 16.54
N HIS A 491 -1.10 -10.18 16.98
CA HIS A 491 -0.12 -9.94 18.02
C HIS A 491 -0.71 -9.10 19.15
N PRO A 492 -0.14 -9.18 20.36
CA PRO A 492 -0.67 -8.43 21.49
C PRO A 492 -0.12 -7.02 21.57
N LEU A 493 -0.96 -6.13 22.11
CA LEU A 493 -0.61 -4.77 22.46
C LEU A 493 -0.90 -4.58 23.96
N THR A 494 0.06 -4.02 24.69
CA THR A 494 -0.17 -3.63 26.10
C THR A 494 -1.08 -2.41 26.10
N LEU A 495 -2.25 -2.40 26.76
CA LEU A 495 -3.09 -1.21 26.84
C LEU A 495 -3.72 -1.09 28.24
N GLN A 496 -3.38 -0.02 28.95
CA GLN A 496 -3.97 0.32 30.24
C GLN A 496 -5.27 1.12 30.03
N TYR A 497 -6.36 0.42 29.74
CA TYR A 497 -7.67 1.02 29.46
C TYR A 497 -8.16 1.92 30.58
N GLY A 498 -7.95 1.49 31.82
CA GLY A 498 -8.33 2.30 32.95
C GLY A 498 -7.64 3.66 32.94
N SER A 499 -6.33 3.66 32.81
CA SER A 499 -5.54 4.89 32.76
C SER A 499 -5.90 5.77 31.56
N LEU A 500 -6.30 5.16 30.42
CA LEU A 500 -6.84 5.90 29.27
C LEU A 500 -8.17 6.59 29.60
N ILE A 501 -9.15 5.86 30.13
CA ILE A 501 -10.46 6.44 30.49
C ILE A 501 -10.28 7.57 31.51
N LEU A 502 -9.42 7.35 32.51
CA LEU A 502 -9.11 8.37 33.51
C LEU A 502 -8.46 9.60 32.88
N ALA A 503 -7.50 9.42 31.95
CA ALA A 503 -6.89 10.52 31.23
C ALA A 503 -7.93 11.31 30.42
N VAL A 504 -8.89 10.63 29.77
CA VAL A 504 -10.00 11.31 29.07
C VAL A 504 -10.84 12.13 30.06
N ILE A 505 -11.22 11.55 31.19
CA ILE A 505 -12.02 12.26 32.20
C ILE A 505 -11.25 13.47 32.73
N GLU A 506 -10.03 13.27 33.23
CA GLU A 506 -9.27 14.30 33.94
C GLU A 506 -8.67 15.36 33.01
N LYS A 507 -8.27 15.00 31.78
CA LYS A 507 -7.60 15.94 30.86
C LYS A 507 -8.49 16.52 29.79
N VAL A 508 -9.65 15.90 29.52
CA VAL A 508 -10.58 16.38 28.50
C VAL A 508 -11.89 16.83 29.13
N LEU A 509 -12.59 15.91 29.81
CA LEU A 509 -13.94 16.17 30.28
C LEU A 509 -13.97 17.24 31.38
N LEU A 510 -13.23 17.06 32.48
CA LEU A 510 -13.26 17.98 33.62
C LEU A 510 -12.82 19.41 33.24
N PRO A 511 -11.70 19.62 32.51
CA PRO A 511 -11.30 20.97 32.12
C PRO A 511 -12.34 21.64 31.21
N ARG A 512 -13.04 20.88 30.36
CA ARG A 512 -14.05 21.45 29.47
C ARG A 512 -15.34 21.80 30.21
N LEU A 513 -15.76 20.98 31.17
CA LEU A 513 -16.96 21.24 31.97
C LEU A 513 -16.81 22.44 32.92
N PHE A 514 -15.61 22.67 33.46
CA PHE A 514 -15.42 23.56 34.61
C PHE A 514 -14.46 24.74 34.41
N ASN A 515 -13.94 24.97 33.20
CA ASN A 515 -13.03 26.09 32.92
C ASN A 515 -13.82 27.38 32.57
N ASP A 516 -14.33 28.03 33.61
CA ASP A 516 -15.14 29.26 33.59
C ASP A 516 -14.36 30.52 34.02
N GLY A 517 -13.02 30.46 34.05
CA GLY A 517 -12.14 31.54 34.51
C GLY A 517 -11.63 31.39 35.96
N GLY A 518 -12.01 30.31 36.66
CA GLY A 518 -11.41 29.86 37.91
C GLY A 518 -10.13 29.02 37.74
N PRO A 519 -9.60 28.41 38.82
CA PRO A 519 -8.53 27.42 38.73
C PRO A 519 -8.96 26.24 37.84
N VAL A 520 -8.05 25.76 37.01
CA VAL A 520 -8.31 24.61 36.11
C VAL A 520 -8.61 23.37 36.95
N VAL A 521 -9.72 22.71 36.63
CA VAL A 521 -10.11 21.42 37.22
C VAL A 521 -9.67 20.32 36.26
N ASP A 522 -8.49 19.74 36.48
CA ASP A 522 -7.87 18.73 35.61
C ASP A 522 -7.55 17.40 36.32
N SER A 523 -8.23 17.16 37.44
CA SER A 523 -8.19 15.93 38.23
C SER A 523 -9.48 15.77 39.04
N LEU A 524 -9.81 14.52 39.40
CA LEU A 524 -10.95 14.23 40.27
C LEU A 524 -10.79 14.89 41.65
N ASP A 525 -9.56 14.96 42.19
CA ASP A 525 -9.27 15.66 43.44
C ASP A 525 -9.61 17.15 43.35
N ALA A 526 -9.14 17.84 42.29
CA ALA A 526 -9.42 19.25 42.08
C ALA A 526 -10.92 19.53 41.92
N MET A 527 -11.66 18.60 41.32
CA MET A 527 -13.10 18.69 41.18
C MET A 527 -13.78 18.58 42.56
N LEU A 528 -13.46 17.55 43.33
CA LEU A 528 -14.02 17.36 44.67
C LEU A 528 -13.64 18.51 45.62
N ASP A 529 -12.41 19.02 45.51
CA ASP A 529 -11.93 20.19 46.23
C ASP A 529 -12.75 21.44 45.95
N ARG A 530 -13.14 21.63 44.69
CA ARG A 530 -13.87 22.82 44.25
C ARG A 530 -15.34 22.79 44.64
N PHE A 531 -15.99 21.63 44.54
CA PHE A 531 -17.45 21.53 44.67
C PHE A 531 -17.92 21.11 46.06
N VAL A 532 -17.08 20.43 46.83
CA VAL A 532 -17.49 19.87 48.12
C VAL A 532 -16.89 20.68 49.27
N ASP A 533 -17.69 21.61 49.80
CA ASP A 533 -17.42 22.25 51.10
C ASP A 533 -18.06 21.43 52.22
N CYS A 534 -17.27 20.57 52.85
CA CYS A 534 -17.72 19.69 53.92
C CYS A 534 -18.21 20.42 55.16
N THR A 535 -17.81 21.67 55.38
CA THR A 535 -18.32 22.47 56.51
C THR A 535 -19.69 23.06 56.17
N ALA A 536 -19.85 23.60 54.96
CA ALA A 536 -21.13 24.10 54.49
C ALA A 536 -22.18 22.98 54.41
N LEU A 537 -21.83 21.83 53.81
CA LEU A 537 -22.71 20.67 53.72
C LEU A 537 -23.15 20.17 55.11
N ALA A 538 -22.23 20.04 56.06
CA ALA A 538 -22.58 19.61 57.41
C ALA A 538 -23.47 20.63 58.13
N THR A 539 -23.31 21.93 57.86
CA THR A 539 -24.14 23.00 58.43
C THR A 539 -25.55 22.99 57.85
N GLU A 540 -25.70 22.70 56.56
CA GLU A 540 -27.00 22.60 55.90
C GLU A 540 -27.80 21.39 56.44
N VAL A 541 -27.14 20.24 56.57
CA VAL A 541 -27.74 19.03 57.11
C VAL A 541 -28.06 19.17 58.61
N ASN A 542 -27.19 19.82 59.38
CA ASN A 542 -27.44 20.17 60.77
C ASN A 542 -26.63 21.39 61.21
N SER A 543 -27.34 22.49 61.49
CA SER A 543 -26.73 23.77 61.89
C SER A 543 -26.10 23.77 63.29
N ASP A 544 -26.33 22.73 64.11
CA ASP A 544 -25.62 22.56 65.39
C ASP A 544 -24.26 21.89 65.19
N GLU A 545 -23.22 22.72 65.04
CA GLU A 545 -21.81 22.32 64.89
C GLU A 545 -21.30 21.40 66.04
N THR A 546 -21.94 21.45 67.21
CA THR A 546 -21.54 20.64 68.37
C THR A 546 -22.14 19.24 68.35
N SER A 547 -23.18 19.02 67.55
CA SER A 547 -23.87 17.74 67.46
C SER A 547 -22.93 16.64 66.93
N THR A 548 -23.12 15.42 67.43
CA THR A 548 -22.40 14.23 66.93
C THR A 548 -22.73 13.98 65.46
N PHE A 549 -23.94 14.33 65.03
CA PHE A 549 -24.39 14.17 63.65
C PHE A 549 -23.68 15.14 62.70
N HIS A 550 -23.59 16.44 63.03
CA HIS A 550 -22.83 17.41 62.23
C HIS A 550 -21.37 16.98 62.04
N ARG A 551 -20.70 16.58 63.13
CA ARG A 551 -19.31 16.10 63.06
C ARG A 551 -19.17 14.82 62.24
N ALA A 552 -20.13 13.90 62.32
CA ALA A 552 -20.14 12.68 61.51
C ALA A 552 -20.31 13.00 60.01
N VAL A 553 -21.24 13.89 59.64
CA VAL A 553 -21.45 14.31 58.24
C VAL A 553 -20.22 15.03 57.70
N LYS A 554 -19.64 15.96 58.47
CA LYS A 554 -18.41 16.65 58.08
C LYS A 554 -17.25 15.68 57.87
N GLN A 555 -17.00 14.82 58.85
CA GLN A 555 -15.93 13.82 58.76
C GLN A 555 -16.15 12.87 57.58
N ALA A 556 -17.41 12.49 57.33
CA ALA A 556 -17.73 11.62 56.23
C ALA A 556 -17.48 12.25 54.86
N CYS A 557 -17.84 13.51 54.74
CA CYS A 557 -17.54 14.31 53.56
C CYS A 557 -16.02 14.45 53.33
N GLU A 558 -15.23 14.73 54.37
CA GLU A 558 -13.76 14.87 54.24
C GLU A 558 -13.09 13.55 53.84
N VAL A 559 -13.57 12.42 54.37
CA VAL A 559 -13.10 11.09 53.96
C VAL A 559 -13.47 10.81 52.51
N MET A 560 -14.72 11.08 52.11
CA MET A 560 -15.14 10.93 50.72
C MET A 560 -14.26 11.78 49.80
N LYS A 561 -14.01 13.04 50.14
CA LYS A 561 -13.16 13.94 49.38
C LYS A 561 -11.71 13.45 49.24
N THR A 562 -11.15 12.85 50.30
CA THR A 562 -9.77 12.35 50.32
C THR A 562 -9.61 11.01 49.60
N GLU A 563 -10.59 10.11 49.75
CA GLU A 563 -10.49 8.72 49.29
C GLU A 563 -11.20 8.47 47.95
N ALA A 564 -12.15 9.31 47.52
CA ALA A 564 -12.94 9.08 46.31
C ALA A 564 -12.08 9.04 45.05
N ALA A 565 -11.19 10.02 44.87
CA ALA A 565 -10.33 10.06 43.70
C ALA A 565 -9.38 8.86 43.69
N GLY A 566 -8.83 8.47 44.84
CA GLY A 566 -8.03 7.25 45.00
C GLY A 566 -8.82 6.00 44.63
N ALA A 567 -10.01 5.81 45.19
CA ALA A 567 -10.86 4.66 44.95
C ALA A 567 -11.31 4.54 43.49
N VAL A 568 -11.60 5.65 42.80
CA VAL A 568 -11.89 5.62 41.36
C VAL A 568 -10.65 5.19 40.57
N ARG A 569 -9.49 5.76 40.89
CA ARG A 569 -8.23 5.39 40.22
C ARG A 569 -7.89 3.93 40.44
N ASP A 570 -8.02 3.44 41.66
CA ASP A 570 -7.80 2.03 42.01
C ASP A 570 -8.83 1.13 41.32
N TYR A 571 -10.12 1.48 41.33
CA TYR A 571 -11.14 0.70 40.60
C TYR A 571 -10.80 0.59 39.11
N VAL A 572 -10.46 1.72 38.51
CA VAL A 572 -10.14 1.83 37.08
C VAL A 572 -8.82 1.10 36.77
N ASN A 573 -7.81 1.18 37.63
CA ASN A 573 -6.52 0.49 37.44
C ASN A 573 -6.57 -1.01 37.82
N ASP A 574 -7.45 -1.45 38.71
CA ASP A 574 -7.46 -2.84 39.16
C ASP A 574 -8.51 -3.69 38.42
N ASN A 575 -9.61 -3.06 37.94
CA ASN A 575 -10.69 -3.77 37.25
C ASN A 575 -10.77 -3.51 35.74
N LEU A 576 -10.14 -2.44 35.25
CA LEU A 576 -10.08 -2.11 33.81
C LEU A 576 -8.64 -2.18 33.28
N VAL A 577 -7.85 -3.11 33.83
CA VAL A 577 -6.49 -3.36 33.36
C VAL A 577 -6.42 -4.64 32.54
N ALA A 578 -6.03 -4.46 31.29
CA ALA A 578 -5.73 -5.51 30.34
C ALA A 578 -4.24 -5.90 30.43
N ASP A 579 -3.76 -6.29 31.62
CA ASP A 579 -2.33 -6.57 31.86
C ASP A 579 -1.84 -7.94 31.37
N SER A 580 -2.70 -8.75 30.74
CA SER A 580 -2.27 -10.01 30.15
C SER A 580 -1.85 -9.80 28.70
N GLU A 581 -0.79 -10.49 28.28
CA GLU A 581 -0.31 -10.57 26.89
C GLU A 581 -1.39 -11.05 25.89
N ASP A 582 -2.60 -11.40 26.31
CA ASP A 582 -3.69 -11.85 25.44
C ASP A 582 -4.94 -10.95 25.49
N ASN A 583 -4.92 -9.85 26.23
CA ASN A 583 -6.14 -9.07 26.47
C ASN A 583 -6.49 -8.09 25.34
N PHE A 584 -5.50 -7.54 24.63
CA PHE A 584 -5.75 -6.77 23.42
C PHE A 584 -4.84 -7.28 22.32
N ARG A 585 -5.45 -7.83 21.26
CA ARG A 585 -4.72 -8.42 20.14
C ARG A 585 -5.21 -7.85 18.84
N ILE A 586 -4.30 -7.48 17.95
CA ILE A 586 -4.66 -6.95 16.65
C ILE A 586 -3.91 -7.69 15.55
N GLY A 587 -4.54 -7.84 14.40
CA GLY A 587 -3.95 -8.43 13.20
C GLY A 587 -4.81 -8.08 11.99
N THR A 588 -4.30 -8.28 10.77
CA THR A 588 -5.16 -8.15 9.58
C THR A 588 -6.19 -9.30 9.56
N PRO A 589 -7.46 -9.05 9.18
CA PRO A 589 -8.47 -10.09 9.12
C PRO A 589 -8.09 -11.25 8.21
N ALA A 590 -8.59 -12.45 8.52
CA ALA A 590 -8.33 -13.63 7.70
C ALA A 590 -8.84 -13.44 6.26
N GLY A 591 -7.92 -13.51 5.28
CA GLY A 591 -8.24 -13.36 3.86
C GLY A 591 -8.28 -11.91 3.36
N GLU A 592 -8.07 -10.92 4.22
CA GLU A 592 -8.06 -9.50 3.88
C GLU A 592 -6.72 -8.85 4.30
N PRO A 593 -5.61 -9.18 3.63
CA PRO A 593 -4.33 -8.54 3.91
C PRO A 593 -4.37 -7.03 3.60
N CYS A 594 -3.51 -6.27 4.28
CA CYS A 594 -3.34 -4.85 4.05
C CYS A 594 -2.71 -4.60 2.67
N GLU A 595 -3.31 -3.73 1.85
CA GLU A 595 -2.72 -3.35 0.57
C GLU A 595 -1.54 -2.39 0.79
N LEU A 596 -0.47 -2.61 0.03
CA LEU A 596 0.77 -1.84 0.09
C LEU A 596 0.90 -0.99 -1.17
N TYR A 597 1.29 0.27 -0.98
CA TYR A 597 1.47 1.19 -2.09
C TYR A 597 2.90 1.70 -2.17
N GLN A 598 3.47 1.56 -3.35
CA GLN A 598 4.70 2.24 -3.77
C GLN A 598 4.41 3.73 -4.01
N PRO A 599 5.43 4.60 -4.01
CA PRO A 599 5.22 6.02 -4.29
C PRO A 599 4.80 6.25 -5.75
N ASP A 600 3.86 7.18 -5.97
CA ASP A 600 3.45 7.59 -7.33
C ASP A 600 4.61 8.23 -8.10
N VAL A 601 5.56 8.82 -7.38
CA VAL A 601 6.80 9.39 -7.93
C VAL A 601 7.95 9.02 -7.02
N TYR A 602 8.94 8.32 -7.59
CA TYR A 602 10.15 7.97 -6.86
C TYR A 602 11.04 9.20 -6.62
N PRO A 603 11.50 9.43 -5.37
CA PRO A 603 12.37 10.55 -5.08
C PRO A 603 13.72 10.43 -5.82
N PRO A 604 14.37 11.55 -6.15
CA PRO A 604 15.68 11.54 -6.75
C PRO A 604 16.72 10.99 -5.77
N THR A 605 17.37 9.87 -6.09
CA THR A 605 18.60 9.46 -5.38
C THR A 605 19.73 10.43 -5.75
N PRO A 606 20.25 11.25 -4.82
CA PRO A 606 21.25 12.26 -5.16
C PRO A 606 22.52 11.62 -5.73
N GLY A 607 22.93 12.06 -6.92
CA GLY A 607 24.17 11.58 -7.56
C GLY A 607 24.09 10.21 -8.23
N SER A 608 22.92 9.56 -8.26
CA SER A 608 22.72 8.30 -8.98
C SER A 608 21.94 8.51 -10.27
N THR A 609 22.46 7.94 -11.36
CA THR A 609 21.74 7.78 -12.63
C THR A 609 21.11 6.38 -12.75
N GLN A 610 21.24 5.55 -11.72
CA GLN A 610 20.69 4.20 -11.72
C GLN A 610 19.16 4.24 -11.53
N PRO A 611 18.43 3.24 -12.05
CA PRO A 611 17.04 3.03 -11.71
C PRO A 611 16.85 2.96 -10.19
N ALA A 612 15.75 3.50 -9.68
CA ALA A 612 15.42 3.42 -8.27
C ALA A 612 15.05 1.98 -7.90
N LEU A 613 15.44 1.53 -6.70
CA LEU A 613 14.90 0.31 -6.12
C LEU A 613 13.47 0.59 -5.64
N PRO A 614 12.52 -0.33 -5.89
CA PRO A 614 11.15 -0.14 -5.44
C PRO A 614 11.08 -0.26 -3.92
N PHE A 615 10.25 0.58 -3.31
CA PHE A 615 9.99 0.54 -1.87
C PHE A 615 8.51 0.85 -1.58
N ILE A 616 8.04 0.38 -0.43
CA ILE A 616 6.69 0.65 0.06
C ILE A 616 6.68 2.02 0.74
N GLN A 617 5.85 2.91 0.22
CA GLN A 617 5.66 4.25 0.78
C GLN A 617 4.46 4.30 1.72
N HIS A 618 3.44 3.47 1.48
CA HIS A 618 2.22 3.47 2.28
C HIS A 618 1.73 2.07 2.64
N LEU A 619 1.24 1.94 3.88
CA LEU A 619 0.42 0.82 4.35
C LEU A 619 -1.03 1.29 4.28
N GLY A 620 -1.82 0.83 3.32
CA GLY A 620 -3.12 1.44 3.02
C GLY A 620 -3.01 2.89 2.51
N LYS A 621 -4.14 3.57 2.30
CA LYS A 621 -4.19 5.03 2.09
C LYS A 621 -5.22 5.70 2.98
N ALA A 622 -5.20 7.04 3.03
CA ALA A 622 -6.06 7.82 3.90
C ALA A 622 -7.54 7.73 3.51
N GLU A 623 -7.83 7.48 2.23
CA GLU A 623 -9.16 7.26 1.69
C GLU A 623 -9.82 6.04 2.37
N PRO A 624 -11.04 6.16 2.92
CA PRO A 624 -11.66 5.12 3.76
C PRO A 624 -11.69 3.71 3.13
N GLU A 625 -11.93 3.62 1.83
CA GLU A 625 -12.00 2.36 1.07
C GLU A 625 -10.63 1.72 0.79
N LEU A 626 -9.54 2.49 0.96
CA LEU A 626 -8.16 2.05 0.75
C LEU A 626 -7.41 1.87 2.08
N ARG A 627 -8.09 2.08 3.22
CA ARG A 627 -7.51 1.80 4.54
C ARG A 627 -7.40 0.30 4.74
N CYS A 628 -6.31 -0.11 5.37
CA CYS A 628 -6.16 -1.48 5.82
C CYS A 628 -7.09 -1.75 7.00
N LYS A 629 -7.61 -2.96 7.10
CA LYS A 629 -8.51 -3.36 8.18
C LYS A 629 -7.73 -4.02 9.31
N TRP A 630 -8.21 -3.80 10.53
CA TRP A 630 -7.84 -4.54 11.72
C TRP A 630 -8.96 -5.51 12.09
N GLU A 631 -8.57 -6.71 12.47
CA GLU A 631 -9.35 -7.59 13.33
C GLU A 631 -8.76 -7.46 14.74
N ALA A 632 -9.37 -6.58 15.54
CA ALA A 632 -8.96 -6.38 16.92
C ALA A 632 -9.79 -7.29 17.82
N GLU A 633 -9.14 -8.02 18.73
CA GLU A 633 -9.80 -8.81 19.76
C GLU A 633 -9.49 -8.21 21.11
N PHE A 634 -10.53 -8.15 21.93
CA PHE A 634 -10.49 -7.52 23.22
C PHE A 634 -11.04 -8.43 24.32
N ARG A 635 -10.31 -8.59 25.43
CA ARG A 635 -10.72 -9.35 26.63
C ARG A 635 -10.51 -8.50 27.89
N PHE A 636 -11.54 -8.41 28.73
CA PHE A 636 -11.48 -7.68 30.01
C PHE A 636 -10.76 -8.48 31.10
N SER A 637 -10.86 -9.80 31.03
CA SER A 637 -10.16 -10.71 31.91
C SER A 637 -9.78 -11.98 31.17
N THR A 638 -8.84 -12.74 31.74
CA THR A 638 -8.44 -14.06 31.23
C THR A 638 -9.60 -15.06 31.17
N GLU A 639 -10.67 -14.81 31.94
CA GLU A 639 -11.88 -15.64 31.98
C GLU A 639 -12.98 -15.16 31.02
N SER A 640 -12.88 -13.94 30.49
CA SER A 640 -13.87 -13.36 29.57
C SER A 640 -13.67 -13.80 28.11
N SER A 641 -14.77 -13.92 27.36
CA SER A 641 -14.71 -14.15 25.92
C SER A 641 -14.18 -12.90 25.21
N ALA A 642 -13.37 -13.09 24.17
CA ALA A 642 -12.93 -11.98 23.32
C ALA A 642 -14.11 -11.36 22.57
N THR A 643 -14.22 -10.05 22.63
CA THR A 643 -15.07 -9.28 21.73
C THR A 643 -14.23 -8.82 20.55
N VAL A 644 -14.75 -9.00 19.34
CA VAL A 644 -14.10 -8.51 18.12
C VAL A 644 -14.51 -7.05 17.90
N LEU A 645 -13.51 -6.21 17.65
CA LEU A 645 -13.63 -4.80 17.38
C LEU A 645 -13.24 -4.56 15.91
N ASP A 646 -14.05 -3.77 15.22
CA ASP A 646 -13.71 -3.29 13.89
C ASP A 646 -12.73 -2.13 14.01
N GLY A 647 -11.65 -2.19 13.23
CA GLY A 647 -10.69 -1.12 13.13
C GLY A 647 -10.14 -0.97 11.72
N THR A 648 -9.58 0.20 11.45
CA THR A 648 -8.85 0.47 10.22
C THR A 648 -7.55 1.21 10.53
N PHE A 649 -6.61 1.17 9.60
CA PHE A 649 -5.42 1.99 9.65
C PHE A 649 -4.91 2.36 8.27
N HIS A 650 -4.15 3.44 8.24
CA HIS A 650 -3.28 3.75 7.13
C HIS A 650 -2.01 4.38 7.64
N GLY A 651 -0.91 4.23 6.91
CA GLY A 651 0.34 4.85 7.28
C GLY A 651 1.21 5.23 6.10
N SER A 652 2.07 6.21 6.33
CA SER A 652 3.07 6.64 5.37
C SER A 652 4.46 6.51 5.96
N ARG A 653 5.41 6.04 5.14
CA ARG A 653 6.81 5.96 5.51
C ARG A 653 7.35 7.36 5.79
N SER A 654 7.98 7.52 6.94
CA SER A 654 8.45 8.82 7.48
C SER A 654 9.89 9.15 7.09
N ASP A 655 10.69 8.12 6.92
CA ASP A 655 12.00 8.14 6.31
C ASP A 655 11.84 8.17 4.79
N SER A 656 12.30 9.25 4.15
CA SER A 656 12.43 9.31 2.69
C SER A 656 13.47 8.27 2.27
N GLY A 657 13.04 7.04 1.95
CA GLY A 657 13.88 5.88 1.71
C GLY A 657 15.10 6.18 0.83
N ASN A 658 16.24 6.38 1.47
CA ASN A 658 17.55 6.64 0.86
C ASN A 658 18.57 5.71 1.48
#